data_AF-A0AAI9NG95-F1
#
_entry.id   AF-A0AAI9NG95-F1
#
_cell.length_a   1.000
_cell.length_b   1.000
_cell.length_c   1.000
_cell.angle_alpha   90.00
_cell.angle_beta   90.00
_cell.angle_gamma   90.00
#
_symmetry.space_group_name_H-M   'P 1'
#
loop_
_entity.id
_entity.type
_entity.pdbx_description
1 polymer ?
#
loop_
_entity_poly.entity_id
_entity_poly.type
_entity_poly.pdbx_seq_one_letter_code
_entity_poly.pdbx_strand_id
1 'polypeptide(L)'
;MPARAARAGLLLAGALACSAAAHAELLGVDGGGPSGGAGASGPGLAGQPGNGPAPGLGGDRTMPRPGGNGGAGGGAGAASGGSELIHYGGGGGGSDSGGGGGIAIIDPMGAAGGNGGGVAQALSAGADLQSSRGGAGDDGGAMSSGSEPGGGGGGGGSGAAVLAGGGYRALAVSIVGGRGGAGGAGFESGGGGGGGHGIRIDAADVRIELLATQAAGGQGGDGGAGSGSSGGGGDGGHGLAGAANDLRLHVAADSTLRGGDGGASRPVTHRAGAGGAGGTGLSLSASRWQVKTAGLIQGGNGGRGEASREFDGGKGGAGGAGLALAGNMGTLHNRGRIQGGQGATGGTSVLAAPGAAGAGGVGVRIAGNGNRLVNAGRIAGGASADGQQADAVRIDGAGNTFELHAGSVLQGNAVATGSANVLALGGAQPGVFDVSALAAGAPAAWSGVPRYAGFAAYEKTGAGTWRLTGGNAAALSWTVRAGRLAVDAEMAGSAMTVAAGGTLGGTGTVGDTTVRAGGALAPGNSIGTLRVAGDLVFEPGSRFEVEADPDGTASDRVVVSGTADIRGGAVLHVGPEGGFEARQRYVILTAGQRRGQFDAVGSGYAYLAPALSYDATSVALILQRRGAPGSGDLAFADLADTANQRATARAVETLPAAHPVYRAIETLPEGAPPAAFDALSGEVHASTRSALLTGARQAQRVNLGRLRDHLGLAWQAGAPMAASGGAPGAAALPGAPSPAWAEVVGAWQRLDGDGNAAQVRQHVGGLFVGADTALANGWRVGGSLGFTDGRIEVDARASQTDVASYTAALYGGRAWDAGAGRLNLLAGAAYTWHDIASERRVDVGDLRQELTADYGASTTQLFTELSYAMPLGMTAELEPFAGLAWNQLRVRGFTETGGSAALSGASSRDDMAITTLGARVAAPLGAGATLRAMAGWRHAFGDRTPQSTLAFGQGSAFEVAGAPIARDAALLGVGAGIEVARNAFLDAAYAGEFGGGNRQHTASVVLRWRF
;
A
#
# COMPACT_ATOMS: atom_id res chain seq x y z
N MET A 1 -26.50 10.73 42.82
CA MET A 1 -25.66 9.52 42.85
C MET A 1 -25.88 8.75 44.16
N PRO A 2 -26.82 7.78 44.19
CA PRO A 2 -26.53 6.53 44.94
C PRO A 2 -26.78 5.25 44.11
N ALA A 3 -27.53 5.33 43.01
CA ALA A 3 -27.95 4.15 42.23
C ALA A 3 -26.82 3.39 41.51
N ARG A 4 -25.66 4.03 41.24
CA ARG A 4 -24.52 3.35 40.58
C ARG A 4 -23.85 2.28 41.46
N ALA A 5 -23.94 2.37 42.80
CA ALA A 5 -23.34 1.38 43.69
C ALA A 5 -24.09 0.03 43.69
N ALA A 6 -25.41 0.05 43.49
CA ALA A 6 -26.22 -1.17 43.43
C ALA A 6 -25.97 -2.00 42.15
N ARG A 7 -25.61 -1.34 41.02
CA ARG A 7 -25.30 -2.03 39.75
C ARG A 7 -24.09 -2.99 39.87
N ALA A 8 -23.07 -2.62 40.65
CA ALA A 8 -21.86 -3.44 40.78
C ALA A 8 -22.08 -4.77 41.53
N GLY A 9 -23.02 -4.80 42.48
CA GLY A 9 -23.31 -5.99 43.28
C GLY A 9 -24.04 -7.11 42.51
N LEU A 10 -24.87 -6.76 41.52
CA LEU A 10 -25.64 -7.75 40.74
C LEU A 10 -24.84 -8.34 39.56
N LEU A 11 -23.97 -7.54 38.94
CA LEU A 11 -23.15 -7.97 37.79
C LEU A 11 -22.17 -9.10 38.12
N LEU A 12 -21.64 -9.13 39.35
CA LEU A 12 -20.65 -10.14 39.76
C LEU A 12 -21.24 -11.56 39.88
N ALA A 13 -22.55 -11.68 40.10
CA ALA A 13 -23.24 -12.97 40.19
C ALA A 13 -23.57 -13.56 38.81
N GLY A 14 -23.84 -12.72 37.80
CA GLY A 14 -24.17 -13.17 36.44
C GLY A 14 -22.96 -13.64 35.62
N ALA A 15 -21.81 -13.01 35.80
CA ALA A 15 -20.59 -13.30 35.02
C ALA A 15 -20.04 -14.73 35.22
N LEU A 16 -20.30 -15.35 36.39
CA LEU A 16 -19.84 -16.70 36.73
C LEU A 16 -20.65 -17.84 36.07
N ALA A 17 -21.81 -17.56 35.48
CA ALA A 17 -22.66 -18.57 34.84
C ALA A 17 -22.42 -18.73 33.33
N CYS A 18 -21.94 -17.69 32.63
CA CYS A 18 -21.85 -17.69 31.16
C CYS A 18 -20.54 -18.27 30.59
N SER A 19 -19.46 -18.43 31.38
CA SER A 19 -18.16 -18.86 30.85
C SER A 19 -18.06 -20.36 30.52
N ALA A 20 -19.01 -21.19 30.98
CA ALA A 20 -18.95 -22.65 30.87
C ALA A 20 -19.51 -23.23 29.55
N ALA A 21 -20.14 -22.42 28.69
CA ALA A 21 -20.93 -22.92 27.55
C ALA A 21 -20.27 -22.74 26.16
N ALA A 22 -19.06 -22.17 26.09
CA ALA A 22 -18.47 -21.69 24.82
C ALA A 22 -17.00 -22.10 24.61
N HIS A 23 -16.66 -23.39 24.76
CA HIS A 23 -15.38 -23.97 24.31
C HIS A 23 -15.56 -25.45 23.90
N ALA A 24 -15.91 -25.69 22.63
CA ALA A 24 -15.84 -27.00 21.99
C ALA A 24 -15.64 -26.86 20.47
N GLU A 25 -14.66 -27.59 19.93
CA GLU A 25 -14.41 -27.92 18.52
C GLU A 25 -14.32 -26.79 17.46
N LEU A 26 -13.08 -26.38 17.15
CA LEU A 26 -12.65 -26.25 15.74
C LEU A 26 -11.11 -26.35 15.60
N LEU A 27 -10.57 -27.55 15.43
CA LEU A 27 -9.19 -27.77 14.98
C LEU A 27 -9.09 -29.09 14.20
N GLY A 28 -8.72 -29.00 12.92
CA GLY A 28 -8.57 -30.16 12.03
C GLY A 28 -8.01 -29.73 10.67
N VAL A 29 -6.70 -29.85 10.51
CA VAL A 29 -5.96 -29.64 9.26
C VAL A 29 -4.97 -30.80 9.12
N ASP A 30 -5.00 -31.53 8.01
CA ASP A 30 -3.77 -31.91 7.28
C ASP A 30 -4.02 -32.63 5.94
N GLY A 31 -3.14 -32.34 4.98
CA GLY A 31 -2.58 -33.33 4.04
C GLY A 31 -3.27 -33.66 2.71
N GLY A 32 -2.57 -33.41 1.58
CA GLY A 32 -2.67 -34.28 0.38
C GLY A 32 -2.63 -33.66 -1.01
N GLY A 33 -1.45 -33.60 -1.65
CA GLY A 33 -1.28 -33.84 -3.11
C GLY A 33 -0.68 -35.26 -3.32
N PRO A 34 -0.16 -35.67 -4.51
CA PRO A 34 0.18 -34.90 -5.73
C PRO A 34 -0.08 -35.66 -7.09
N SER A 35 0.74 -35.40 -8.14
CA SER A 35 0.81 -35.98 -9.53
C SER A 35 -0.18 -35.43 -10.58
N GLY A 36 0.02 -35.37 -11.92
CA GLY A 36 1.14 -35.67 -12.88
C GLY A 36 0.57 -35.68 -14.34
N GLY A 37 1.27 -35.62 -15.49
CA GLY A 37 2.68 -35.37 -15.88
C GLY A 37 2.96 -35.72 -17.39
N ALA A 38 3.86 -34.97 -18.09
CA ALA A 38 4.33 -35.16 -19.51
C ALA A 38 3.29 -34.94 -20.66
N GLY A 39 3.63 -34.70 -21.94
CA GLY A 39 4.92 -34.38 -22.61
C GLY A 39 4.88 -34.45 -24.18
N ALA A 40 5.96 -33.98 -24.83
CA ALA A 40 6.50 -34.35 -26.17
C ALA A 40 6.00 -33.76 -27.54
N SER A 41 7.03 -33.48 -28.38
CA SER A 41 7.16 -33.66 -29.87
C SER A 41 7.15 -32.47 -30.86
N GLY A 42 8.17 -32.43 -31.74
CA GLY A 42 8.29 -31.62 -32.99
C GLY A 42 8.18 -32.51 -34.25
N PRO A 43 8.34 -32.03 -35.52
CA PRO A 43 9.56 -31.46 -36.15
C PRO A 43 9.26 -30.24 -37.09
N GLY A 44 10.09 -29.71 -38.04
CA GLY A 44 11.50 -29.86 -38.45
C GLY A 44 11.74 -29.70 -39.99
N LEU A 45 12.99 -29.39 -40.44
CA LEU A 45 13.48 -29.25 -41.85
C LEU A 45 12.97 -28.04 -42.68
N ALA A 46 13.63 -27.48 -43.72
CA ALA A 46 15.03 -27.38 -44.20
C ALA A 46 15.14 -26.38 -45.39
N GLY A 47 16.34 -25.85 -45.76
CA GLY A 47 16.58 -25.19 -47.08
C GLY A 47 17.56 -23.99 -47.15
N GLN A 48 18.48 -24.01 -48.13
CA GLN A 48 19.48 -22.97 -48.52
C GLN A 48 19.43 -22.77 -50.08
N PRO A 49 20.29 -21.97 -50.76
CA PRO A 49 20.56 -20.52 -50.64
C PRO A 49 20.56 -19.82 -52.05
N GLY A 50 21.04 -18.56 -52.18
CA GLY A 50 21.26 -17.90 -53.47
C GLY A 50 22.39 -16.84 -53.46
N ASN A 51 23.24 -16.83 -54.49
CA ASN A 51 24.50 -16.06 -54.60
C ASN A 51 24.42 -14.90 -55.62
N GLY A 52 25.29 -13.87 -55.52
CA GLY A 52 25.49 -12.86 -56.59
C GLY A 52 26.37 -11.63 -56.22
N PRO A 53 27.57 -11.45 -56.81
CA PRO A 53 28.52 -10.36 -56.47
C PRO A 53 28.87 -9.38 -57.63
N ALA A 54 29.43 -8.18 -57.33
CA ALA A 54 30.37 -7.41 -58.22
C ALA A 54 31.01 -6.16 -57.54
N PRO A 55 32.23 -5.69 -57.94
CA PRO A 55 32.97 -4.56 -57.29
C PRO A 55 33.54 -3.44 -58.24
N GLY A 56 34.24 -2.43 -57.67
CA GLY A 56 35.12 -1.43 -58.35
C GLY A 56 35.30 -0.13 -57.51
N LEU A 57 36.50 0.35 -57.08
CA LEU A 57 37.68 0.92 -57.79
C LEU A 57 37.39 2.25 -58.54
N GLY A 58 38.15 3.37 -58.43
CA GLY A 58 39.29 3.75 -57.56
C GLY A 58 40.01 5.07 -58.02
N GLY A 59 40.91 5.64 -57.19
CA GLY A 59 41.92 6.69 -57.52
C GLY A 59 41.50 8.18 -57.47
N ASP A 60 42.38 9.20 -57.34
CA ASP A 60 43.81 9.31 -56.93
C ASP A 60 44.20 10.82 -56.71
N ARG A 61 45.33 11.11 -56.01
CA ARG A 61 46.11 12.40 -55.92
C ARG A 61 45.59 13.56 -55.03
N THR A 62 46.42 14.36 -54.30
CA THR A 62 47.84 14.28 -53.86
C THR A 62 48.11 15.20 -52.63
N MET A 63 49.04 14.75 -51.77
CA MET A 63 49.70 15.30 -50.55
C MET A 63 50.00 16.83 -50.40
N PRO A 64 50.32 17.39 -49.17
CA PRO A 64 51.27 16.84 -48.17
C PRO A 64 50.97 16.92 -46.64
N ARG A 65 51.95 16.36 -45.89
CA ARG A 65 52.08 15.95 -44.46
C ARG A 65 52.14 17.09 -43.40
N PRO A 66 51.90 16.83 -42.09
CA PRO A 66 52.89 16.19 -41.18
C PRO A 66 52.32 15.04 -40.31
N GLY A 67 53.17 14.41 -39.47
CA GLY A 67 52.93 13.06 -38.91
C GLY A 67 52.55 12.96 -37.43
N GLY A 68 52.02 11.79 -37.06
CA GLY A 68 51.73 11.34 -35.70
C GLY A 68 51.48 9.83 -35.66
N ASN A 69 52.19 9.12 -34.78
CA ASN A 69 52.08 7.66 -34.57
C ASN A 69 50.80 7.32 -33.78
N GLY A 70 50.24 6.10 -33.80
CA GLY A 70 50.65 4.87 -34.46
C GLY A 70 49.92 3.69 -33.81
N GLY A 71 48.73 3.35 -34.32
CA GLY A 71 47.92 2.24 -33.80
C GLY A 71 47.99 1.04 -34.74
N ALA A 72 48.32 -0.14 -34.20
CA ALA A 72 48.32 -1.39 -34.94
C ALA A 72 47.21 -2.31 -34.43
N GLY A 73 46.20 -2.56 -35.26
CA GLY A 73 45.25 -3.64 -35.08
C GLY A 73 45.57 -4.77 -36.06
N GLY A 74 45.51 -6.02 -35.60
CA GLY A 74 45.70 -7.21 -36.43
C GLY A 74 44.73 -8.30 -36.01
N GLY A 75 43.90 -8.77 -36.94
CA GLY A 75 43.03 -9.93 -36.75
C GLY A 75 43.74 -11.21 -37.19
N ALA A 76 43.47 -12.32 -36.52
CA ALA A 76 44.03 -13.63 -36.86
C ALA A 76 43.03 -14.47 -37.67
N GLY A 77 43.48 -14.96 -38.83
CA GLY A 77 42.86 -16.08 -39.55
C GLY A 77 43.63 -17.37 -39.26
N ALA A 78 42.94 -18.51 -39.28
CA ALA A 78 43.53 -19.82 -38.97
C ALA A 78 44.25 -20.46 -40.17
N ALA A 79 45.32 -21.22 -39.91
CA ALA A 79 45.72 -22.38 -40.72
C ALA A 79 46.71 -23.30 -39.97
N SER A 80 46.82 -24.53 -40.44
CA SER A 80 47.51 -25.66 -39.81
C SER A 80 48.81 -26.07 -40.52
N GLY A 81 49.82 -26.49 -39.74
CA GLY A 81 50.71 -27.63 -40.07
C GLY A 81 51.86 -27.43 -41.07
N GLY A 82 53.02 -28.00 -40.74
CA GLY A 82 54.19 -28.11 -41.63
C GLY A 82 55.52 -28.16 -40.85
N SER A 83 56.42 -29.08 -41.22
CA SER A 83 57.67 -29.36 -40.47
C SER A 83 58.92 -28.76 -41.12
N GLU A 84 59.84 -28.30 -40.27
CA GLU A 84 61.31 -28.51 -40.34
C GLU A 84 62.06 -28.28 -41.68
N LEU A 85 62.87 -27.21 -41.74
CA LEU A 85 64.31 -27.29 -42.09
C LEU A 85 65.08 -26.02 -41.66
N ILE A 86 66.35 -26.17 -41.26
CA ILE A 86 67.21 -25.10 -40.73
C ILE A 86 68.14 -24.53 -41.81
N HIS A 87 68.24 -23.19 -41.93
CA HIS A 87 69.54 -22.46 -41.93
C HIS A 87 69.41 -20.92 -41.75
N TYR A 88 70.42 -20.38 -41.07
CA TYR A 88 70.62 -19.03 -40.52
C TYR A 88 70.40 -17.80 -41.44
N GLY A 89 69.97 -16.68 -40.83
CA GLY A 89 70.50 -15.35 -41.19
C GLY A 89 69.60 -14.11 -41.00
N GLY A 90 69.36 -13.64 -39.77
CA GLY A 90 68.77 -12.30 -39.53
C GLY A 90 67.99 -12.18 -38.22
N GLY A 91 68.36 -11.24 -37.35
CA GLY A 91 67.75 -11.09 -36.01
C GLY A 91 66.34 -10.51 -36.04
N GLY A 92 65.43 -11.14 -35.29
CA GLY A 92 64.04 -10.71 -35.13
C GLY A 92 63.22 -11.78 -34.39
N GLY A 93 63.38 -11.83 -33.06
CA GLY A 93 62.78 -12.89 -32.24
C GLY A 93 61.27 -12.73 -32.06
N GLY A 94 60.50 -13.59 -32.74
CA GLY A 94 59.16 -13.97 -32.31
C GLY A 94 59.20 -15.37 -31.68
N SER A 95 58.31 -15.65 -30.73
CA SER A 95 58.10 -16.98 -30.18
C SER A 95 56.61 -17.28 -30.06
N ASP A 96 56.17 -18.30 -30.79
CA ASP A 96 54.80 -18.82 -30.76
C ASP A 96 54.48 -19.59 -29.48
N SER A 97 53.19 -19.65 -29.12
CA SER A 97 52.70 -20.38 -27.97
C SER A 97 52.35 -21.84 -28.34
N GLY A 98 53.27 -22.76 -28.04
CA GLY A 98 53.03 -24.21 -28.07
C GLY A 98 53.22 -24.82 -26.69
N GLY A 99 52.22 -25.55 -26.18
CA GLY A 99 52.27 -26.15 -24.84
C GLY A 99 53.32 -27.26 -24.74
N GLY A 100 54.30 -27.08 -23.85
CA GLY A 100 55.29 -28.11 -23.51
C GLY A 100 56.16 -27.67 -22.33
N GLY A 101 56.24 -28.52 -21.30
CA GLY A 101 57.16 -28.30 -20.18
C GLY A 101 58.60 -28.56 -20.61
N GLY A 102 59.27 -27.55 -21.15
CA GLY A 102 60.69 -27.60 -21.49
C GLY A 102 61.57 -27.09 -20.34
N ILE A 103 62.57 -27.87 -19.94
CA ILE A 103 63.66 -27.38 -19.09
C ILE A 103 64.51 -26.43 -19.94
N ALA A 104 64.50 -25.15 -19.60
CA ALA A 104 65.41 -24.19 -20.19
C ALA A 104 66.84 -24.46 -19.71
N ILE A 105 67.73 -24.83 -20.63
CA ILE A 105 69.18 -24.73 -20.40
C ILE A 105 69.51 -23.23 -20.42
N ILE A 106 70.16 -22.75 -19.36
CA ILE A 106 70.52 -21.33 -19.19
C ILE A 106 71.67 -21.01 -20.14
N ASP A 107 71.42 -20.14 -21.12
CA ASP A 107 72.50 -19.42 -21.84
C ASP A 107 72.89 -18.16 -21.05
N PRO A 108 74.17 -17.73 -20.98
CA PRO A 108 74.61 -16.69 -20.06
C PRO A 108 74.45 -15.25 -20.58
N MET A 109 73.66 -15.02 -21.63
CA MET A 109 73.48 -13.70 -22.26
C MET A 109 72.00 -13.30 -22.23
N GLY A 110 71.72 -12.07 -21.78
CA GLY A 110 70.42 -11.69 -21.26
C GLY A 110 69.31 -11.38 -22.27
N ALA A 111 68.18 -10.95 -21.71
CA ALA A 111 66.97 -10.42 -22.37
C ALA A 111 66.02 -11.42 -23.06
N ALA A 112 65.22 -12.11 -22.25
CA ALA A 112 63.83 -12.44 -22.59
C ALA A 112 62.95 -12.26 -21.34
N GLY A 113 61.92 -11.40 -21.43
CA GLY A 113 60.90 -11.29 -20.37
C GLY A 113 59.98 -12.51 -20.39
N GLY A 114 59.54 -12.96 -19.22
CA GLY A 114 58.83 -14.23 -19.09
C GLY A 114 57.40 -14.25 -19.64
N ASN A 115 56.78 -15.41 -19.56
CA ASN A 115 55.48 -15.67 -20.18
C ASN A 115 54.34 -14.95 -19.45
N GLY A 116 53.26 -14.69 -20.18
CA GLY A 116 52.02 -14.20 -19.58
C GLY A 116 51.36 -15.28 -18.72
N GLY A 117 50.79 -14.89 -17.58
CA GLY A 117 50.08 -15.79 -16.68
C GLY A 117 48.87 -16.46 -17.34
N GLY A 118 48.66 -17.74 -17.05
CA GLY A 118 47.54 -18.52 -17.60
C GLY A 118 46.16 -18.08 -17.12
N VAL A 119 45.14 -18.31 -17.93
CA VAL A 119 43.73 -18.15 -17.54
C VAL A 119 43.34 -19.30 -16.60
N ALA A 120 42.75 -18.99 -15.44
CA ALA A 120 42.44 -20.02 -14.44
C ALA A 120 41.11 -20.76 -14.64
N GLN A 121 40.13 -20.14 -15.30
CA GLN A 121 38.87 -20.80 -15.69
C GLN A 121 38.47 -20.40 -17.11
N ALA A 122 38.33 -21.37 -18.03
CA ALA A 122 37.82 -21.15 -19.39
C ALA A 122 36.42 -21.77 -19.53
N LEU A 123 35.43 -20.98 -19.94
CA LEU A 123 34.01 -21.33 -19.84
C LEU A 123 33.34 -21.52 -21.20
N SER A 124 32.73 -22.70 -21.39
CA SER A 124 31.77 -23.00 -22.46
C SER A 124 30.36 -22.51 -22.11
N ALA A 125 29.40 -22.59 -23.04
CA ALA A 125 28.04 -22.11 -22.85
C ALA A 125 27.33 -22.79 -21.66
N GLY A 126 26.73 -22.00 -20.77
CA GLY A 126 25.88 -22.48 -19.68
C GLY A 126 26.60 -22.95 -18.40
N ALA A 127 27.91 -22.72 -18.27
CA ALA A 127 28.67 -23.11 -17.09
C ALA A 127 28.61 -22.06 -15.95
N ASP A 128 28.57 -22.51 -14.70
CA ASP A 128 28.69 -21.62 -13.53
C ASP A 128 30.16 -21.18 -13.30
N LEU A 129 30.33 -19.92 -12.91
CA LEU A 129 31.62 -19.34 -12.56
C LEU A 129 32.04 -19.82 -11.17
N GLN A 130 33.30 -20.21 -11.02
CA GLN A 130 33.87 -20.74 -9.78
C GLN A 130 34.96 -19.83 -9.23
N SER A 131 35.25 -19.96 -7.93
CA SER A 131 36.35 -19.24 -7.29
C SER A 131 37.68 -19.59 -7.98
N SER A 132 38.39 -18.58 -8.45
CA SER A 132 39.53 -18.72 -9.35
C SER A 132 40.51 -17.55 -9.22
N ARG A 133 41.79 -17.80 -9.48
CA ARG A 133 42.82 -16.76 -9.55
C ARG A 133 43.71 -16.98 -10.76
N GLY A 134 43.77 -16.01 -11.67
CA GLY A 134 44.64 -16.06 -12.84
C GLY A 134 46.12 -16.15 -12.46
N GLY A 135 46.93 -16.76 -13.33
CA GLY A 135 48.37 -16.91 -13.10
C GLY A 135 49.05 -15.54 -12.96
N ALA A 136 50.02 -15.43 -12.05
CA ALA A 136 50.90 -14.25 -12.03
C ALA A 136 51.72 -14.20 -13.32
N GLY A 137 52.07 -12.98 -13.77
CA GLY A 137 53.09 -12.80 -14.80
C GLY A 137 54.49 -12.95 -14.20
N ASP A 138 55.44 -13.42 -15.01
CA ASP A 138 56.83 -13.60 -14.60
C ASP A 138 57.54 -12.26 -14.35
N ASP A 139 58.38 -12.18 -13.32
CA ASP A 139 59.23 -11.01 -13.09
C ASP A 139 60.30 -10.88 -14.19
N GLY A 140 60.59 -9.64 -14.60
CA GLY A 140 61.62 -9.33 -15.59
C GLY A 140 63.04 -9.62 -15.06
N GLY A 141 63.90 -10.17 -15.91
CA GLY A 141 65.28 -10.49 -15.56
C GLY A 141 66.07 -9.26 -15.08
N ALA A 142 66.74 -9.39 -13.94
CA ALA A 142 67.62 -8.37 -13.37
C ALA A 142 69.07 -8.55 -13.84
N MET A 143 69.68 -7.48 -14.33
CA MET A 143 71.04 -7.50 -14.89
C MET A 143 72.07 -6.99 -13.87
N SER A 144 73.23 -7.67 -13.78
CA SER A 144 74.30 -7.35 -12.83
C SER A 144 75.35 -6.36 -13.36
N SER A 145 75.45 -6.20 -14.68
CA SER A 145 76.32 -5.26 -15.38
C SER A 145 75.60 -3.94 -15.68
N GLY A 146 76.07 -2.84 -15.09
CA GLY A 146 75.41 -1.54 -15.04
C GLY A 146 75.34 -0.73 -16.34
N SER A 147 75.21 -1.37 -17.50
CA SER A 147 75.07 -0.75 -18.82
C SER A 147 73.94 -1.33 -19.67
N GLU A 148 73.29 -2.42 -19.23
CA GLU A 148 72.25 -3.11 -20.01
C GLU A 148 70.83 -2.81 -19.51
N PRO A 149 69.81 -2.86 -20.39
CA PRO A 149 68.41 -2.71 -19.99
C PRO A 149 67.91 -3.92 -19.16
N GLY A 150 67.06 -3.65 -18.17
CA GLY A 150 66.36 -4.68 -17.41
C GLY A 150 65.18 -5.27 -18.19
N GLY A 151 64.88 -6.56 -17.99
CA GLY A 151 63.75 -7.21 -18.65
C GLY A 151 62.39 -6.64 -18.23
N GLY A 152 61.42 -6.57 -19.14
CA GLY A 152 60.03 -6.23 -18.78
C GLY A 152 59.35 -7.35 -18.00
N GLY A 153 58.42 -6.99 -17.11
CA GLY A 153 57.57 -7.96 -16.39
C GLY A 153 56.44 -8.51 -17.26
N GLY A 154 56.13 -9.80 -17.10
CA GLY A 154 55.05 -10.49 -17.81
C GLY A 154 53.65 -10.05 -17.36
N GLY A 155 52.67 -10.16 -18.26
CA GLY A 155 51.28 -9.85 -17.93
C GLY A 155 50.61 -10.90 -17.04
N GLY A 156 49.72 -10.49 -16.15
CA GLY A 156 48.91 -11.40 -15.34
C GLY A 156 47.77 -12.05 -16.14
N GLY A 157 47.47 -13.31 -15.82
CA GLY A 157 46.39 -14.08 -16.44
C GLY A 157 44.99 -13.69 -15.95
N SER A 158 43.95 -13.98 -16.73
CA SER A 158 42.58 -13.70 -16.30
C SER A 158 42.06 -14.73 -15.29
N GLY A 159 41.27 -14.30 -14.31
CA GLY A 159 40.63 -15.21 -13.33
C GLY A 159 39.67 -16.18 -14.03
N ALA A 160 38.73 -15.64 -14.80
CA ALA A 160 37.86 -16.40 -15.69
C ALA A 160 37.82 -15.78 -17.09
N ALA A 161 37.62 -16.61 -18.12
CA ALA A 161 37.35 -16.22 -19.50
C ALA A 161 36.08 -16.89 -20.02
N VAL A 162 35.12 -16.07 -20.46
CA VAL A 162 33.88 -16.49 -21.12
C VAL A 162 34.13 -16.54 -22.62
N LEU A 163 34.21 -17.76 -23.18
CA LEU A 163 34.62 -18.02 -24.56
C LEU A 163 33.45 -18.44 -25.48
N ALA A 164 32.25 -18.61 -24.94
CA ALA A 164 31.04 -18.93 -25.70
C ALA A 164 29.87 -18.02 -25.31
N GLY A 165 28.92 -17.84 -26.23
CA GLY A 165 27.66 -17.14 -25.93
C GLY A 165 26.77 -17.98 -25.03
N GLY A 166 25.99 -17.33 -24.15
CA GLY A 166 25.14 -18.05 -23.20
C GLY A 166 24.83 -17.30 -21.90
N GLY A 167 24.14 -18.00 -21.00
CA GLY A 167 23.90 -17.56 -19.62
C GLY A 167 24.95 -18.14 -18.67
N TYR A 168 25.38 -17.30 -17.72
CA TYR A 168 26.46 -17.56 -16.78
C TYR A 168 26.07 -17.01 -15.40
N ARG A 169 26.37 -17.77 -14.34
CA ARG A 169 26.06 -17.37 -12.96
C ARG A 169 27.26 -17.54 -12.06
N ALA A 170 27.49 -16.57 -11.18
CA ALA A 170 28.47 -16.63 -10.11
C ALA A 170 27.72 -16.49 -8.78
N LEU A 171 27.95 -17.42 -7.84
CA LEU A 171 27.26 -17.46 -6.55
C LEU A 171 28.25 -17.73 -5.42
N ALA A 172 28.47 -16.73 -4.55
CA ALA A 172 29.36 -16.82 -3.39
C ALA A 172 30.82 -17.19 -3.72
N VAL A 173 31.34 -16.68 -4.86
CA VAL A 173 32.69 -16.97 -5.36
C VAL A 173 33.61 -15.76 -5.36
N SER A 174 34.92 -16.00 -5.35
CA SER A 174 35.97 -14.98 -5.50
C SER A 174 36.79 -15.24 -6.77
N ILE A 175 36.76 -14.28 -7.70
CA ILE A 175 37.38 -14.38 -9.03
C ILE A 175 38.38 -13.25 -9.18
N VAL A 176 39.66 -13.58 -9.26
CA VAL A 176 40.74 -12.58 -9.18
C VAL A 176 41.70 -12.70 -10.36
N GLY A 177 41.96 -11.60 -11.06
CA GLY A 177 43.00 -11.55 -12.07
C GLY A 177 44.40 -11.75 -11.47
N GLY A 178 45.29 -12.38 -12.23
CA GLY A 178 46.69 -12.53 -11.84
C GLY A 178 47.41 -11.19 -11.75
N ARG A 179 48.36 -11.08 -10.81
CA ARG A 179 49.22 -9.89 -10.71
C ARG A 179 50.20 -9.87 -11.89
N GLY A 180 50.48 -8.70 -12.45
CA GLY A 180 51.56 -8.51 -13.42
C GLY A 180 52.94 -8.65 -12.76
N GLY A 181 53.91 -9.24 -13.47
CA GLY A 181 55.28 -9.38 -12.98
C GLY A 181 55.97 -8.03 -12.83
N ALA A 182 56.89 -7.92 -11.88
CA ALA A 182 57.71 -6.72 -11.69
C ALA A 182 58.71 -6.54 -12.85
N GLY A 183 59.09 -5.30 -13.13
CA GLY A 183 60.17 -4.99 -14.06
C GLY A 183 61.54 -5.38 -13.48
N GLY A 184 62.40 -5.89 -14.34
CA GLY A 184 63.78 -6.24 -14.02
C GLY A 184 64.68 -5.02 -13.81
N ALA A 185 65.65 -5.15 -12.91
CA ALA A 185 66.63 -4.10 -12.65
C ALA A 185 67.69 -4.00 -13.75
N GLY A 186 68.18 -2.80 -14.03
CA GLY A 186 69.18 -2.52 -15.07
C GLY A 186 69.63 -1.05 -15.06
N PHE A 187 70.41 -0.62 -16.06
CA PHE A 187 70.73 0.81 -16.21
C PHE A 187 69.47 1.59 -16.62
N GLU A 188 68.84 1.15 -17.71
CA GLU A 188 67.44 1.44 -18.02
C GLU A 188 66.61 0.25 -17.56
N SER A 189 65.87 0.37 -16.47
CA SER A 189 65.14 -0.79 -15.92
C SER A 189 63.80 -1.05 -16.62
N GLY A 190 63.37 -2.31 -16.61
CA GLY A 190 62.18 -2.75 -17.34
C GLY A 190 60.88 -2.23 -16.72
N GLY A 191 59.83 -2.08 -17.55
CA GLY A 191 58.49 -1.77 -17.06
C GLY A 191 57.84 -2.96 -16.35
N GLY A 192 56.92 -2.68 -15.42
CA GLY A 192 56.07 -3.70 -14.80
C GLY A 192 54.99 -4.21 -15.76
N GLY A 193 54.64 -5.48 -15.65
CA GLY A 193 53.59 -6.11 -16.45
C GLY A 193 52.19 -5.68 -16.05
N GLY A 194 51.24 -5.71 -16.98
CA GLY A 194 49.83 -5.41 -16.69
C GLY A 194 49.17 -6.51 -15.85
N GLY A 195 48.23 -6.13 -14.98
CA GLY A 195 47.40 -7.07 -14.22
C GLY A 195 46.33 -7.73 -15.09
N GLY A 196 46.03 -9.00 -14.82
CA GLY A 196 45.01 -9.75 -15.57
C GLY A 196 43.58 -9.34 -15.21
N HIS A 197 42.61 -9.63 -16.07
CA HIS A 197 41.20 -9.34 -15.78
C HIS A 197 40.63 -10.28 -14.71
N GLY A 198 39.68 -9.82 -13.91
CA GLY A 198 38.88 -10.73 -13.06
C GLY A 198 38.08 -11.68 -13.94
N ILE A 199 37.16 -11.12 -14.73
CA ILE A 199 36.38 -11.83 -15.75
C ILE A 199 36.64 -11.19 -17.12
N ARG A 200 37.13 -11.97 -18.09
CA ARG A 200 37.22 -11.58 -19.51
C ARG A 200 36.06 -12.20 -20.30
N ILE A 201 35.49 -11.45 -21.25
CA ILE A 201 34.44 -11.93 -22.15
C ILE A 201 34.87 -11.70 -23.59
N ASP A 202 35.06 -12.80 -24.31
CA ASP A 202 35.48 -12.82 -25.72
C ASP A 202 34.36 -13.32 -26.65
N ALA A 203 33.17 -13.56 -26.10
CA ALA A 203 32.02 -14.10 -26.80
C ALA A 203 30.90 -13.05 -27.00
N ALA A 204 30.20 -13.19 -28.12
CA ALA A 204 28.95 -12.47 -28.35
C ALA A 204 27.79 -13.07 -27.55
N ASP A 205 26.78 -12.25 -27.27
CA ASP A 205 25.46 -12.64 -26.75
C ASP A 205 25.52 -13.37 -25.39
N VAL A 206 26.11 -12.67 -24.42
CA VAL A 206 26.42 -13.17 -23.08
C VAL A 206 25.46 -12.58 -22.04
N ARG A 207 25.08 -13.38 -21.04
CA ARG A 207 24.35 -12.93 -19.85
C ARG A 207 25.07 -13.41 -18.59
N ILE A 208 25.41 -12.51 -17.67
CA ILE A 208 26.11 -12.81 -16.42
C ILE A 208 25.29 -12.32 -15.22
N GLU A 209 25.08 -13.19 -14.24
CA GLU A 209 24.52 -12.85 -12.93
C GLU A 209 25.56 -13.05 -11.83
N LEU A 210 25.94 -11.98 -11.14
CA LEU A 210 26.85 -11.99 -9.99
C LEU A 210 26.04 -11.88 -8.69
N LEU A 211 26.12 -12.91 -7.85
CA LEU A 211 25.43 -13.04 -6.56
C LEU A 211 26.45 -13.36 -5.47
N ALA A 212 26.47 -12.63 -4.35
CA ALA A 212 27.49 -12.73 -3.29
C ALA A 212 28.95 -12.80 -3.81
N THR A 213 29.24 -12.24 -4.98
CA THR A 213 30.47 -12.52 -5.74
C THR A 213 31.47 -11.39 -5.61
N GLN A 214 32.74 -11.72 -5.40
CA GLN A 214 33.85 -10.77 -5.39
C GLN A 214 34.72 -10.97 -6.64
N ALA A 215 34.48 -10.14 -7.67
CA ALA A 215 35.27 -10.15 -8.90
C ALA A 215 36.27 -8.98 -8.90
N ALA A 216 37.56 -9.28 -9.01
CA ALA A 216 38.64 -8.29 -8.93
C ALA A 216 39.64 -8.46 -10.09
N GLY A 217 40.05 -7.34 -10.69
CA GLY A 217 41.20 -7.32 -11.57
C GLY A 217 42.51 -7.51 -10.80
N GLY A 218 43.52 -8.07 -11.46
CA GLY A 218 44.86 -8.23 -10.93
C GLY A 218 45.58 -6.90 -10.76
N GLN A 219 46.42 -6.81 -9.75
CA GLN A 219 47.31 -5.66 -9.54
C GLN A 219 48.33 -5.56 -10.69
N GLY A 220 48.70 -4.33 -11.06
CA GLY A 220 49.85 -4.09 -11.92
C GLY A 220 51.16 -4.57 -11.27
N GLY A 221 52.13 -4.91 -12.10
CA GLY A 221 53.52 -5.15 -11.69
C GLY A 221 54.23 -3.83 -11.41
N ASP A 222 55.11 -3.81 -10.42
CA ASP A 222 55.91 -2.62 -10.12
C ASP A 222 57.04 -2.48 -11.16
N GLY A 223 57.39 -1.25 -11.57
CA GLY A 223 58.50 -1.00 -12.48
C GLY A 223 59.84 -1.43 -11.88
N GLY A 224 60.84 -1.69 -12.72
CA GLY A 224 62.18 -2.05 -12.25
C GLY A 224 62.88 -0.90 -11.53
N ALA A 225 63.83 -1.25 -10.65
CA ALA A 225 64.76 -0.29 -10.07
C ALA A 225 65.94 -0.09 -11.03
N GLY A 226 66.29 1.18 -11.31
CA GLY A 226 67.34 1.50 -12.28
C GLY A 226 68.35 2.51 -11.76
N SER A 227 69.55 2.51 -12.33
CA SER A 227 70.59 3.50 -12.05
C SER A 227 70.65 4.66 -13.05
N GLY A 228 70.03 4.53 -14.23
CA GLY A 228 69.84 5.60 -15.23
C GLY A 228 68.37 6.00 -15.39
N SER A 229 67.47 5.04 -15.55
CA SER A 229 66.02 5.30 -15.50
C SER A 229 65.22 4.18 -14.83
N SER A 230 64.20 4.53 -14.05
CA SER A 230 63.23 3.54 -13.54
C SER A 230 62.14 3.24 -14.55
N GLY A 231 61.78 1.96 -14.65
CA GLY A 231 60.65 1.51 -15.44
C GLY A 231 59.33 2.04 -14.88
N GLY A 232 58.35 2.22 -15.77
CA GLY A 232 56.98 2.52 -15.35
C GLY A 232 56.33 1.31 -14.66
N GLY A 233 55.39 1.57 -13.75
CA GLY A 233 54.51 0.53 -13.23
C GLY A 233 53.50 0.08 -14.27
N GLY A 234 53.12 -1.19 -14.24
CA GLY A 234 52.12 -1.77 -15.14
C GLY A 234 50.69 -1.39 -14.75
N ASP A 235 49.79 -1.36 -15.73
CA ASP A 235 48.37 -1.05 -15.50
C ASP A 235 47.66 -2.15 -14.72
N GLY A 236 46.69 -1.78 -13.89
CA GLY A 236 45.81 -2.69 -13.18
C GLY A 236 44.77 -3.33 -14.09
N GLY A 237 44.50 -4.62 -13.90
CA GLY A 237 43.52 -5.36 -14.68
C GLY A 237 42.09 -4.89 -14.40
N HIS A 238 41.21 -4.96 -15.40
CA HIS A 238 39.78 -4.67 -15.18
C HIS A 238 39.09 -5.75 -14.32
N GLY A 239 38.07 -5.35 -13.54
CA GLY A 239 37.25 -6.30 -12.77
C GLY A 239 36.48 -7.25 -13.68
N LEU A 240 35.74 -6.68 -14.64
CA LEU A 240 35.17 -7.39 -15.77
C LEU A 240 35.40 -6.59 -17.04
N ALA A 241 35.90 -7.25 -18.08
CA ALA A 241 36.14 -6.68 -19.40
C ALA A 241 35.44 -7.52 -20.48
N GLY A 242 34.83 -6.89 -21.48
CA GLY A 242 34.19 -7.64 -22.57
C GLY A 242 33.97 -6.84 -23.85
N ALA A 243 34.14 -7.53 -24.99
CA ALA A 243 33.73 -7.06 -26.31
C ALA A 243 32.72 -8.06 -26.91
N ALA A 244 31.49 -7.62 -27.15
CA ALA A 244 30.36 -8.50 -27.49
C ALA A 244 29.30 -7.77 -28.35
N ASN A 245 28.38 -8.49 -28.98
CA ASN A 245 27.28 -7.87 -29.72
C ASN A 245 26.15 -7.40 -28.78
N ASP A 246 25.54 -8.32 -28.01
CA ASP A 246 24.70 -8.00 -26.84
C ASP A 246 25.34 -8.55 -25.55
N LEU A 247 25.33 -7.76 -24.47
CA LEU A 247 25.77 -8.20 -23.14
C LEU A 247 24.78 -7.76 -22.06
N ARG A 248 24.41 -8.69 -21.18
CA ARG A 248 23.54 -8.39 -20.02
C ARG A 248 24.25 -8.78 -18.73
N LEU A 249 24.36 -7.84 -17.79
CA LEU A 249 25.03 -8.03 -16.52
C LEU A 249 24.10 -7.63 -15.37
N HIS A 250 23.93 -8.55 -14.42
CA HIS A 250 23.35 -8.25 -13.11
C HIS A 250 24.40 -8.37 -12.01
N VAL A 251 24.48 -7.34 -11.15
CA VAL A 251 25.33 -7.32 -9.95
C VAL A 251 24.43 -7.14 -8.73
N ALA A 252 24.29 -8.17 -7.90
CA ALA A 252 23.48 -8.13 -6.69
C ALA A 252 24.11 -7.24 -5.59
N ALA A 253 23.31 -6.92 -4.56
CA ALA A 253 23.67 -5.94 -3.52
C ALA A 253 24.90 -6.32 -2.67
N ASP A 254 25.14 -7.62 -2.54
CA ASP A 254 26.25 -8.24 -1.81
C ASP A 254 27.50 -8.48 -2.68
N SER A 255 27.43 -8.16 -3.98
CA SER A 255 28.48 -8.44 -4.94
C SER A 255 29.37 -7.22 -5.18
N THR A 256 30.66 -7.46 -5.38
CA THR A 256 31.66 -6.44 -5.66
C THR A 256 32.37 -6.74 -6.98
N LEU A 257 32.55 -5.69 -7.78
CA LEU A 257 33.27 -5.73 -9.03
C LEU A 257 34.32 -4.62 -9.03
N ARG A 258 35.60 -4.97 -8.90
CA ARG A 258 36.70 -4.01 -8.70
C ARG A 258 37.80 -4.14 -9.74
N GLY A 259 38.27 -3.03 -10.29
CA GLY A 259 39.53 -3.00 -11.04
C GLY A 259 40.74 -3.15 -10.11
N GLY A 260 41.77 -3.86 -10.56
CA GLY A 260 43.05 -3.92 -9.87
C GLY A 260 43.74 -2.56 -9.87
N ASP A 261 44.53 -2.26 -8.84
CA ASP A 261 45.27 -1.01 -8.78
C ASP A 261 46.52 -1.08 -9.71
N GLY A 262 47.01 0.07 -10.15
CA GLY A 262 48.22 0.15 -10.98
C GLY A 262 49.49 -0.06 -10.16
N GLY A 263 50.52 -0.66 -10.78
CA GLY A 263 51.83 -0.84 -10.16
C GLY A 263 52.56 0.49 -9.95
N ALA A 264 53.40 0.58 -8.93
CA ALA A 264 54.26 1.74 -8.74
C ALA A 264 55.48 1.67 -9.68
N SER A 265 56.09 2.80 -10.02
CA SER A 265 57.51 2.76 -10.42
C SER A 265 58.40 2.51 -9.18
N ARG A 266 59.71 2.31 -9.37
CA ARG A 266 60.68 2.14 -8.26
C ARG A 266 61.78 3.20 -8.26
N PRO A 267 62.51 3.39 -7.12
CA PRO A 267 63.46 4.49 -6.97
C PRO A 267 64.62 4.46 -7.97
N VAL A 268 65.11 5.66 -8.33
CA VAL A 268 66.22 5.89 -9.27
C VAL A 268 66.94 7.20 -8.96
N THR A 269 68.19 7.34 -9.42
CA THR A 269 68.99 8.56 -9.27
C THR A 269 68.69 9.63 -10.31
N HIS A 270 68.41 9.27 -11.58
CA HIS A 270 68.20 10.25 -12.67
C HIS A 270 66.74 10.37 -13.13
N ARG A 271 66.24 9.56 -14.08
CA ARG A 271 64.89 9.71 -14.67
C ARG A 271 63.87 8.72 -14.08
N ALA A 272 62.83 9.23 -13.44
CA ALA A 272 61.78 8.42 -12.81
C ALA A 272 60.70 7.93 -13.79
N GLY A 273 60.28 6.67 -13.64
CA GLY A 273 59.13 6.09 -14.31
C GLY A 273 57.79 6.60 -13.76
N ALA A 274 56.74 6.58 -14.58
CA ALA A 274 55.37 6.85 -14.14
C ALA A 274 54.75 5.62 -13.45
N GLY A 275 53.77 5.85 -12.56
CA GLY A 275 52.94 4.77 -12.03
C GLY A 275 51.89 4.31 -13.04
N GLY A 276 51.53 3.03 -13.00
CA GLY A 276 50.52 2.44 -13.89
C GLY A 276 49.11 2.95 -13.60
N ALA A 277 48.23 2.93 -14.60
CA ALA A 277 46.82 3.29 -14.41
C ALA A 277 46.07 2.19 -13.64
N GLY A 278 45.05 2.57 -12.88
CA GLY A 278 44.13 1.62 -12.25
C GLY A 278 43.16 1.01 -13.26
N GLY A 279 42.83 -0.27 -13.08
CA GLY A 279 41.86 -0.96 -13.92
C GLY A 279 40.45 -0.41 -13.76
N THR A 280 39.66 -0.41 -14.83
CA THR A 280 38.22 -0.10 -14.74
C THR A 280 37.48 -1.22 -14.01
N GLY A 281 36.47 -0.91 -13.18
CA GLY A 281 35.64 -1.92 -12.52
C GLY A 281 34.87 -2.77 -13.54
N LEU A 282 34.04 -2.11 -14.35
CA LEU A 282 33.31 -2.71 -15.48
C LEU A 282 33.68 -2.00 -16.80
N SER A 283 34.34 -2.70 -17.74
CA SER A 283 34.74 -2.15 -19.04
C SER A 283 34.08 -2.93 -20.19
N LEU A 284 33.06 -2.37 -20.83
CA LEU A 284 32.33 -3.03 -21.91
C LEU A 284 32.45 -2.25 -23.21
N SER A 285 32.78 -2.94 -24.30
CA SER A 285 32.74 -2.40 -25.67
C SER A 285 31.80 -3.25 -26.51
N ALA A 286 30.51 -2.96 -26.43
CA ALA A 286 29.47 -3.81 -27.02
C ALA A 286 28.50 -3.02 -27.87
N SER A 287 27.99 -3.61 -28.95
CA SER A 287 27.00 -2.93 -29.81
C SER A 287 25.75 -2.53 -29.00
N ARG A 288 25.34 -3.38 -28.05
CA ARG A 288 24.31 -3.14 -27.05
C ARG A 288 24.71 -3.74 -25.70
N TRP A 289 24.33 -3.07 -24.60
CA TRP A 289 24.57 -3.56 -23.24
C TRP A 289 23.38 -3.29 -22.31
N GLN A 290 23.15 -4.15 -21.32
CA GLN A 290 22.17 -3.98 -20.26
C GLN A 290 22.79 -4.27 -18.90
N VAL A 291 22.98 -3.25 -18.06
CA VAL A 291 23.61 -3.38 -16.74
C VAL A 291 22.60 -3.05 -15.65
N LYS A 292 22.39 -3.96 -14.70
CA LYS A 292 21.58 -3.75 -13.50
C LYS A 292 22.44 -4.01 -12.27
N THR A 293 22.77 -2.96 -11.51
CA THR A 293 23.62 -3.09 -10.32
C THR A 293 22.91 -2.60 -9.05
N ALA A 294 22.98 -3.41 -7.99
CA ALA A 294 22.66 -3.04 -6.62
C ALA A 294 23.92 -3.10 -5.71
N GLY A 295 25.01 -3.72 -6.16
CA GLY A 295 26.25 -3.89 -5.40
C GLY A 295 27.25 -2.75 -5.59
N LEU A 296 28.53 -3.06 -5.36
CA LEU A 296 29.66 -2.14 -5.55
C LEU A 296 30.35 -2.40 -6.88
N ILE A 297 30.43 -1.39 -7.74
CA ILE A 297 31.33 -1.38 -8.90
C ILE A 297 32.38 -0.29 -8.69
N GLN A 298 33.67 -0.64 -8.67
CA GLN A 298 34.76 0.25 -8.32
C GLN A 298 35.95 0.17 -9.28
N GLY A 299 36.48 1.32 -9.71
CA GLY A 299 37.77 1.40 -10.39
C GLY A 299 38.95 1.18 -9.45
N GLY A 300 40.00 0.52 -9.93
CA GLY A 300 41.27 0.42 -9.23
C GLY A 300 41.97 1.77 -9.14
N ASN A 301 42.80 1.96 -8.13
CA ASN A 301 43.59 3.16 -7.94
C ASN A 301 44.78 3.18 -8.91
N GLY A 302 45.29 4.36 -9.23
CA GLY A 302 46.58 4.47 -9.92
C GLY A 302 47.76 4.05 -9.04
N GLY A 303 48.85 3.64 -9.67
CA GLY A 303 50.15 3.41 -9.04
C GLY A 303 50.93 4.71 -8.84
N ARG A 304 51.84 4.74 -7.87
CA ARG A 304 52.64 5.95 -7.57
C ARG A 304 53.70 6.18 -8.63
N GLY A 305 53.91 7.45 -8.97
CA GLY A 305 55.11 7.89 -9.67
C GLY A 305 56.25 8.15 -8.68
N GLU A 306 57.49 7.92 -9.12
CA GLU A 306 58.66 7.92 -8.25
C GLU A 306 59.47 9.21 -8.27
N ALA A 307 60.25 9.41 -7.22
CA ALA A 307 61.11 10.57 -7.08
C ALA A 307 62.31 10.51 -8.04
N SER A 308 62.71 11.68 -8.56
CA SER A 308 63.89 11.91 -9.39
C SER A 308 64.80 12.96 -8.75
N ARG A 309 66.08 13.03 -9.16
CA ARG A 309 66.97 14.13 -8.74
C ARG A 309 67.12 15.20 -9.81
N GLU A 310 67.40 14.79 -11.04
CA GLU A 310 67.84 15.68 -12.13
C GLU A 310 66.75 15.98 -13.18
N PHE A 311 65.75 15.11 -13.32
CA PHE A 311 64.66 15.22 -14.28
C PHE A 311 63.32 15.42 -13.57
N ASP A 312 62.24 15.68 -14.32
CA ASP A 312 60.90 15.75 -13.75
C ASP A 312 60.54 14.45 -13.01
N GLY A 313 59.77 14.58 -11.94
CA GLY A 313 59.30 13.43 -11.14
C GLY A 313 58.37 12.52 -11.95
N GLY A 314 58.34 11.24 -11.58
CA GLY A 314 57.45 10.26 -12.20
C GLY A 314 55.99 10.67 -12.05
N LYS A 315 55.20 10.64 -13.12
CA LYS A 315 53.76 10.97 -13.04
C LYS A 315 53.01 9.91 -12.24
N GLY A 316 52.03 10.33 -11.44
CA GLY A 316 51.11 9.42 -10.78
C GLY A 316 50.19 8.75 -11.80
N GLY A 317 49.91 7.46 -11.60
CA GLY A 317 48.94 6.72 -12.39
C GLY A 317 47.53 7.26 -12.19
N ALA A 318 46.72 7.28 -13.25
CA ALA A 318 45.32 7.65 -13.17
C ALA A 318 44.48 6.54 -12.52
N GLY A 319 43.43 6.90 -11.79
CA GLY A 319 42.45 5.94 -11.29
C GLY A 319 41.57 5.39 -12.42
N GLY A 320 41.25 4.10 -12.34
CA GLY A 320 40.34 3.45 -13.29
C GLY A 320 38.90 3.96 -13.14
N ALA A 321 38.12 3.91 -14.22
CA ALA A 321 36.70 4.25 -14.11
C ALA A 321 35.96 3.22 -13.23
N GLY A 322 34.88 3.63 -12.57
CA GLY A 322 33.97 2.66 -11.94
C GLY A 322 33.39 1.75 -13.01
N LEU A 323 32.76 2.38 -14.01
CA LEU A 323 32.13 1.74 -15.13
C LEU A 323 32.42 2.56 -16.41
N ALA A 324 32.90 1.89 -17.46
CA ALA A 324 33.12 2.45 -18.78
C ALA A 324 32.40 1.60 -19.83
N LEU A 325 31.40 2.16 -20.51
CA LEU A 325 30.56 1.47 -21.47
C LEU A 325 30.61 2.17 -22.83
N ALA A 326 31.12 1.48 -23.83
CA ALA A 326 30.99 1.86 -25.23
C ALA A 326 29.84 1.07 -25.87
N GLY A 327 28.97 1.75 -26.62
CA GLY A 327 27.83 1.14 -27.31
C GLY A 327 26.69 2.10 -27.58
N ASN A 328 25.70 1.64 -28.36
CA ASN A 328 24.48 2.38 -28.65
C ASN A 328 23.26 1.68 -28.04
N MET A 329 22.21 2.44 -27.71
CA MET A 329 20.93 1.88 -27.20
C MET A 329 21.08 0.97 -25.97
N GLY A 330 22.13 1.17 -25.17
CA GLY A 330 22.40 0.46 -23.94
C GLY A 330 21.59 1.01 -22.75
N THR A 331 21.39 0.19 -21.72
CA THR A 331 20.63 0.59 -20.53
C THR A 331 21.37 0.28 -19.22
N LEU A 332 21.54 1.28 -18.36
CA LEU A 332 22.09 1.13 -17.00
C LEU A 332 20.99 1.40 -15.98
N HIS A 333 20.88 0.54 -14.97
CA HIS A 333 20.07 0.79 -13.77
C HIS A 333 20.96 0.63 -12.54
N ASN A 334 21.31 1.73 -11.88
CA ASN A 334 22.08 1.74 -10.64
C ASN A 334 21.15 1.94 -9.43
N ARG A 335 21.15 0.98 -8.51
CA ARG A 335 20.61 1.09 -7.14
C ARG A 335 21.70 0.92 -6.08
N GLY A 336 22.92 0.62 -6.49
CA GLY A 336 24.07 0.37 -5.63
C GLY A 336 25.04 1.54 -5.56
N ARG A 337 26.32 1.22 -5.52
CA ARG A 337 27.42 2.19 -5.49
C ARG A 337 28.34 1.98 -6.69
N ILE A 338 28.49 3.00 -7.52
CA ILE A 338 29.51 3.04 -8.56
C ILE A 338 30.56 4.08 -8.16
N GLN A 339 31.85 3.73 -8.24
CA GLN A 339 32.94 4.61 -7.83
C GLN A 339 34.16 4.54 -8.77
N GLY A 340 34.65 5.69 -9.22
CA GLY A 340 35.97 5.79 -9.83
C GLY A 340 37.11 5.55 -8.84
N GLY A 341 38.19 4.92 -9.32
CA GLY A 341 39.41 4.71 -8.54
C GLY A 341 40.17 6.00 -8.28
N GLN A 342 40.97 6.03 -7.23
CA GLN A 342 41.75 7.22 -6.87
C GLN A 342 42.96 7.38 -7.80
N GLY A 343 43.28 8.61 -8.18
CA GLY A 343 44.53 8.94 -8.86
C GLY A 343 45.69 9.02 -7.88
N ALA A 344 46.89 8.62 -8.30
CA ALA A 344 48.04 8.53 -7.42
C ALA A 344 48.85 9.83 -7.30
N THR A 345 49.69 9.90 -6.28
CA THR A 345 50.74 10.93 -6.17
C THR A 345 51.75 10.78 -7.32
N GLY A 346 52.10 11.89 -7.95
CA GLY A 346 53.35 11.98 -8.70
C GLY A 346 54.55 12.08 -7.75
N GLY A 347 55.72 11.72 -8.25
CA GLY A 347 56.97 11.77 -7.51
C GLY A 347 57.53 13.18 -7.39
N THR A 348 58.35 13.40 -6.38
CA THR A 348 59.07 14.67 -6.20
C THR A 348 60.27 14.77 -7.15
N SER A 349 60.74 15.99 -7.41
CA SER A 349 62.05 16.23 -8.03
C SER A 349 62.83 17.26 -7.21
N VAL A 350 64.17 17.18 -7.27
CA VAL A 350 65.08 18.09 -6.55
C VAL A 350 65.53 19.25 -7.44
N LEU A 351 65.79 18.98 -8.73
CA LEU A 351 66.34 19.95 -9.69
C LEU A 351 65.40 20.28 -10.86
N ALA A 352 64.22 19.65 -10.93
CA ALA A 352 63.22 19.87 -11.98
C ALA A 352 61.79 19.86 -11.41
N ALA A 353 60.75 19.73 -12.25
CA ALA A 353 59.36 19.79 -11.77
C ALA A 353 58.94 18.47 -11.07
N PRO A 354 58.05 18.53 -10.06
CA PRO A 354 57.42 17.32 -9.54
C PRO A 354 56.54 16.67 -10.62
N GLY A 355 56.41 15.35 -10.56
CA GLY A 355 55.49 14.61 -11.41
C GLY A 355 54.04 15.03 -11.15
N ALA A 356 53.26 15.19 -12.22
CA ALA A 356 51.83 15.47 -12.09
C ALA A 356 51.13 14.33 -11.31
N ALA A 357 50.17 14.71 -10.46
CA ALA A 357 49.26 13.74 -9.85
C ALA A 357 48.44 13.03 -10.95
N GLY A 358 48.18 11.75 -10.74
CA GLY A 358 47.28 11.00 -11.61
C GLY A 358 45.85 11.48 -11.40
N ALA A 359 45.08 11.58 -12.48
CA ALA A 359 43.66 11.96 -12.41
C ALA A 359 42.82 10.91 -11.67
N GLY A 360 41.78 11.34 -10.95
CA GLY A 360 40.76 10.41 -10.45
C GLY A 360 39.96 9.77 -11.59
N GLY A 361 39.52 8.53 -11.40
CA GLY A 361 38.68 7.84 -12.39
C GLY A 361 37.27 8.40 -12.44
N VAL A 362 36.63 8.41 -13.61
CA VAL A 362 35.20 8.77 -13.73
C VAL A 362 34.34 7.68 -13.08
N GLY A 363 33.25 8.05 -12.41
CA GLY A 363 32.31 7.07 -11.84
C GLY A 363 31.66 6.20 -12.91
N VAL A 364 30.90 6.83 -13.80
CA VAL A 364 30.27 6.24 -14.98
C VAL A 364 30.72 7.01 -16.23
N ARG A 365 31.40 6.34 -17.17
CA ARG A 365 31.73 6.87 -18.50
C ARG A 365 30.95 6.12 -19.57
N ILE A 366 30.24 6.84 -20.42
CA ILE A 366 29.50 6.32 -21.57
C ILE A 366 30.10 6.88 -22.85
N ALA A 367 30.31 6.02 -23.85
CA ALA A 367 30.69 6.42 -25.20
C ALA A 367 29.69 5.84 -26.21
N GLY A 368 28.99 6.71 -26.94
CA GLY A 368 27.98 6.32 -27.93
C GLY A 368 26.61 6.93 -27.69
N ASN A 369 25.62 6.50 -28.49
CA ASN A 369 24.38 7.23 -28.73
C ASN A 369 23.13 6.49 -28.24
N GLY A 370 22.10 7.24 -27.83
CA GLY A 370 20.79 6.68 -27.48
C GLY A 370 20.76 5.80 -26.22
N ASN A 371 21.79 5.88 -25.36
CA ASN A 371 21.88 5.10 -24.13
C ASN A 371 21.01 5.70 -23.02
N ARG A 372 20.43 4.85 -22.16
CA ARG A 372 19.56 5.26 -21.05
C ARG A 372 20.14 4.84 -19.70
N LEU A 373 20.49 5.82 -18.87
CA LEU A 373 21.11 5.63 -17.56
C LEU A 373 20.12 6.02 -16.47
N VAL A 374 19.58 5.06 -15.73
CA VAL A 374 18.74 5.29 -14.56
C VAL A 374 19.58 5.16 -13.30
N ASN A 375 19.63 6.22 -12.49
CA ASN A 375 20.25 6.21 -11.17
C ASN A 375 19.21 6.32 -10.06
N ALA A 376 19.36 5.50 -9.03
CA ALA A 376 18.62 5.54 -7.76
C ALA A 376 19.56 5.25 -6.56
N GLY A 377 20.87 5.17 -6.82
CA GLY A 377 21.90 4.91 -5.82
C GLY A 377 23.00 5.98 -5.88
N ARG A 378 24.22 5.62 -5.44
CA ARG A 378 25.36 6.53 -5.41
C ARG A 378 26.28 6.32 -6.60
N ILE A 379 26.68 7.41 -7.26
CA ILE A 379 27.76 7.43 -8.24
C ILE A 379 28.81 8.46 -7.80
N ALA A 380 30.07 8.06 -7.76
CA ALA A 380 31.19 8.93 -7.38
C ALA A 380 32.32 8.84 -8.40
N GLY A 381 32.94 9.95 -8.77
CA GLY A 381 34.29 9.91 -9.33
C GLY A 381 35.31 9.45 -8.27
N GLY A 382 36.54 9.18 -8.70
CA GLY A 382 37.71 9.21 -7.84
C GLY A 382 38.22 10.64 -7.68
N ALA A 383 39.00 10.87 -6.64
CA ALA A 383 39.84 12.05 -6.50
C ALA A 383 41.26 11.75 -7.00
N SER A 384 41.91 12.73 -7.60
CA SER A 384 43.36 12.74 -7.75
C SER A 384 44.06 13.10 -6.43
N ALA A 385 45.36 12.83 -6.34
CA ALA A 385 46.14 13.07 -5.11
C ALA A 385 46.30 14.56 -4.73
N ASP A 386 46.00 15.48 -5.64
CA ASP A 386 45.89 16.93 -5.40
C ASP A 386 44.49 17.38 -4.95
N GLY A 387 43.57 16.43 -4.73
CA GLY A 387 42.22 16.67 -4.24
C GLY A 387 41.16 16.97 -5.31
N GLN A 388 41.50 16.98 -6.61
CA GLN A 388 40.50 17.21 -7.65
C GLN A 388 39.59 15.97 -7.84
N GLN A 389 38.30 16.15 -7.60
CA GLN A 389 37.28 15.13 -7.76
C GLN A 389 36.84 15.03 -9.23
N ALA A 390 37.03 13.86 -9.84
CA ALA A 390 36.57 13.56 -11.19
C ALA A 390 35.04 13.49 -11.28
N ASP A 391 34.52 13.54 -12.51
CA ASP A 391 33.10 13.46 -12.79
C ASP A 391 32.47 12.18 -12.21
N ALA A 392 31.26 12.33 -11.65
CA ALA A 392 30.43 11.18 -11.31
C ALA A 392 29.94 10.51 -12.59
N VAL A 393 29.49 11.30 -13.58
CA VAL A 393 28.96 10.82 -14.86
C VAL A 393 29.56 11.63 -16.01
N ARG A 394 30.13 10.92 -16.99
CA ARG A 394 30.57 11.44 -18.29
C ARG A 394 29.79 10.73 -19.39
N ILE A 395 29.13 11.46 -20.27
CA ILE A 395 28.42 10.91 -21.43
C ILE A 395 28.99 11.55 -22.68
N ASP A 396 29.65 10.76 -23.52
CA ASP A 396 30.26 11.19 -24.76
C ASP A 396 29.49 10.60 -25.96
N GLY A 397 28.52 11.36 -26.47
CA GLY A 397 27.65 10.95 -27.58
C GLY A 397 26.26 11.59 -27.52
N ALA A 398 25.47 11.40 -28.59
CA ALA A 398 24.19 12.09 -28.80
C ALA A 398 22.96 11.28 -28.40
N GLY A 399 21.87 11.98 -28.04
CA GLY A 399 20.55 11.37 -27.78
C GLY A 399 20.47 10.48 -26.53
N ASN A 400 21.44 10.57 -25.62
CA ASN A 400 21.46 9.78 -24.39
C ASN A 400 20.52 10.38 -23.34
N THR A 401 19.90 9.55 -22.50
CA THR A 401 19.09 9.98 -21.36
C THR A 401 19.77 9.61 -20.05
N PHE A 402 20.03 10.60 -19.19
CA PHE A 402 20.36 10.39 -17.79
C PHE A 402 19.13 10.66 -16.93
N GLU A 403 18.59 9.65 -16.26
CA GLU A 403 17.39 9.74 -15.44
C GLU A 403 17.71 9.55 -13.95
N LEU A 404 17.32 10.54 -13.15
CA LEU A 404 17.42 10.50 -11.69
C LEU A 404 16.12 9.98 -11.10
N HIS A 405 16.20 8.95 -10.26
CA HIS A 405 15.12 8.53 -9.35
C HIS A 405 15.45 9.03 -7.93
N ALA A 406 14.42 9.08 -7.07
CA ALA A 406 14.59 9.38 -5.65
C ALA A 406 15.67 8.47 -5.01
N GLY A 407 16.52 9.06 -4.15
CA GLY A 407 17.70 8.40 -3.59
C GLY A 407 18.99 8.56 -4.42
N SER A 408 18.94 9.20 -5.58
CA SER A 408 20.14 9.53 -6.37
C SER A 408 21.13 10.41 -5.60
N VAL A 409 22.39 9.97 -5.50
CA VAL A 409 23.50 10.76 -4.94
C VAL A 409 24.68 10.77 -5.90
N LEU A 410 25.16 11.97 -6.27
CA LEU A 410 26.37 12.15 -7.08
C LEU A 410 27.50 12.80 -6.25
N GLN A 411 28.72 12.33 -6.45
CA GLN A 411 29.94 12.98 -5.98
C GLN A 411 30.89 13.20 -7.16
N GLY A 412 30.97 14.45 -7.61
CA GLY A 412 31.45 14.82 -8.94
C GLY A 412 30.31 15.36 -9.82
N ASN A 413 30.65 15.93 -10.98
CA ASN A 413 29.67 16.48 -11.93
C ASN A 413 29.02 15.38 -12.79
N ALA A 414 27.91 15.74 -13.46
CA ALA A 414 27.30 14.98 -14.54
C ALA A 414 27.40 15.79 -15.84
N VAL A 415 28.31 15.39 -16.73
CA VAL A 415 28.65 16.12 -17.95
C VAL A 415 28.31 15.27 -19.17
N ALA A 416 27.48 15.81 -20.06
CA ALA A 416 27.21 15.25 -21.37
C ALA A 416 27.89 16.08 -22.48
N THR A 417 28.36 15.41 -23.52
CA THR A 417 28.90 16.02 -24.75
C THR A 417 28.18 15.44 -25.96
N GLY A 418 28.03 16.23 -27.03
CA GLY A 418 27.15 15.90 -28.17
C GLY A 418 25.76 16.53 -28.05
N SER A 419 24.87 16.20 -28.99
CA SER A 419 23.55 16.83 -29.15
C SER A 419 22.41 15.98 -28.59
N ALA A 420 21.23 16.59 -28.37
CA ALA A 420 20.00 15.91 -27.97
C ALA A 420 20.05 15.05 -26.70
N ASN A 421 21.05 15.24 -25.83
CA ASN A 421 21.13 14.57 -24.54
C ASN A 421 20.05 15.10 -23.58
N VAL A 422 19.43 14.21 -22.80
CA VAL A 422 18.28 14.51 -21.93
C VAL A 422 18.62 14.25 -20.47
N LEU A 423 18.29 15.19 -19.59
CA LEU A 423 18.25 14.96 -18.14
C LEU A 423 16.79 14.74 -17.72
N ALA A 424 16.47 13.55 -17.22
CA ALA A 424 15.12 13.18 -16.80
C ALA A 424 15.03 13.03 -15.27
N LEU A 425 13.88 13.42 -14.73
CA LEU A 425 13.47 13.19 -13.34
C LEU A 425 12.38 12.12 -13.36
N GLY A 426 12.64 10.96 -12.77
CA GLY A 426 11.87 9.74 -12.98
C GLY A 426 11.47 8.99 -11.71
N GLY A 427 10.88 7.81 -11.92
CA GLY A 427 10.51 6.88 -10.86
C GLY A 427 9.08 7.04 -10.33
N ALA A 428 8.72 6.21 -9.34
CA ALA A 428 7.41 6.20 -8.69
C ALA A 428 7.40 6.93 -7.34
N GLN A 429 8.56 7.12 -6.71
CA GLN A 429 8.71 7.78 -5.42
C GLN A 429 8.92 9.30 -5.59
N PRO A 430 8.51 10.13 -4.62
CA PRO A 430 8.69 11.57 -4.70
C PRO A 430 10.17 11.97 -4.61
N GLY A 431 10.55 13.03 -5.32
CA GLY A 431 11.92 13.55 -5.37
C GLY A 431 11.99 15.07 -5.32
N VAL A 432 13.18 15.60 -5.01
CA VAL A 432 13.47 17.05 -5.01
C VAL A 432 14.71 17.30 -5.86
N PHE A 433 14.66 18.32 -6.71
CA PHE A 433 15.78 18.72 -7.57
C PHE A 433 16.01 20.23 -7.54
N ASP A 434 17.22 20.65 -7.19
CA ASP A 434 17.61 22.06 -7.22
C ASP A 434 18.05 22.45 -8.63
N VAL A 435 17.29 23.33 -9.30
CA VAL A 435 17.57 23.73 -10.68
C VAL A 435 18.78 24.65 -10.82
N SER A 436 19.30 25.21 -9.72
CA SER A 436 20.59 25.90 -9.73
C SER A 436 21.76 24.95 -10.02
N ALA A 437 21.58 23.64 -9.85
CA ALA A 437 22.57 22.63 -10.23
C ALA A 437 22.74 22.49 -11.77
N LEU A 438 21.81 23.00 -12.57
CA LEU A 438 21.90 22.99 -14.04
C LEU A 438 22.85 24.09 -14.53
N ALA A 439 23.88 23.69 -15.28
CA ALA A 439 24.93 24.57 -15.78
C ALA A 439 24.94 24.63 -17.30
N ALA A 440 25.11 25.85 -17.85
CA ALA A 440 25.16 26.08 -19.30
C ALA A 440 26.38 25.44 -20.00
N GLY A 441 27.43 25.10 -19.24
CA GLY A 441 28.64 24.44 -19.74
C GLY A 441 29.29 23.58 -18.65
N ALA A 442 30.17 22.67 -19.08
CA ALA A 442 30.90 21.79 -18.17
C ALA A 442 31.82 22.60 -17.23
N PRO A 443 31.70 22.47 -15.90
CA PRO A 443 32.66 23.08 -14.97
C PRO A 443 34.05 22.44 -15.12
N ALA A 444 35.11 23.23 -14.91
CA ALA A 444 36.49 22.72 -14.95
C ALA A 444 36.82 21.72 -13.82
N ALA A 445 36.10 21.81 -12.69
CA ALA A 445 36.24 20.92 -11.53
C ALA A 445 34.91 20.82 -10.75
N TRP A 446 34.82 19.87 -9.81
CA TRP A 446 33.68 19.75 -8.90
C TRP A 446 33.84 20.67 -7.68
N SER A 447 32.83 21.49 -7.39
CA SER A 447 32.87 22.49 -6.31
C SER A 447 32.19 22.02 -5.01
N GLY A 448 32.16 20.71 -4.74
CA GLY A 448 31.43 20.12 -3.61
C GLY A 448 29.92 19.90 -3.84
N VAL A 449 29.34 20.50 -4.88
CA VAL A 449 27.94 20.30 -5.29
C VAL A 449 27.92 19.82 -6.75
N PRO A 450 27.21 18.71 -7.08
CA PRO A 450 27.11 18.24 -8.47
C PRO A 450 26.51 19.28 -9.39
N ARG A 451 27.15 19.55 -10.53
CA ARG A 451 26.57 20.29 -11.64
C ARG A 451 26.18 19.35 -12.78
N TYR A 452 25.08 19.66 -13.45
CA TYR A 452 24.57 18.94 -14.61
C TYR A 452 24.74 19.83 -15.85
N ALA A 453 25.53 19.39 -16.83
CA ALA A 453 25.91 20.21 -17.97
C ALA A 453 25.82 19.45 -19.30
N GLY A 454 25.54 20.17 -20.39
CA GLY A 454 25.49 19.62 -21.76
C GLY A 454 24.23 18.83 -22.11
N PHE A 455 23.16 18.97 -21.33
CA PHE A 455 21.84 18.44 -21.65
C PHE A 455 21.04 19.47 -22.46
N ALA A 456 20.42 19.03 -23.55
CA ALA A 456 19.66 19.86 -24.48
C ALA A 456 18.16 19.96 -24.11
N ALA A 457 17.63 18.98 -23.39
CA ALA A 457 16.26 18.96 -22.92
C ALA A 457 16.14 18.31 -21.54
N TYR A 458 15.05 18.64 -20.85
CA TYR A 458 14.76 18.21 -19.49
C TYR A 458 13.39 17.54 -19.46
N GLU A 459 13.26 16.43 -18.74
CA GLU A 459 12.00 15.67 -18.73
C GLU A 459 11.55 15.27 -17.34
N LYS A 460 10.23 15.21 -17.14
CA LYS A 460 9.60 14.56 -15.99
C LYS A 460 8.91 13.28 -16.48
N THR A 461 9.39 12.14 -16.00
CA THR A 461 8.91 10.79 -16.33
C THR A 461 8.48 10.04 -15.06
N GLY A 462 7.86 8.86 -15.21
CA GLY A 462 7.38 8.05 -14.09
C GLY A 462 6.21 8.66 -13.30
N ALA A 463 5.59 7.87 -12.43
CA ALA A 463 4.37 8.27 -11.71
C ALA A 463 4.62 9.21 -10.52
N GLY A 464 5.83 9.24 -9.94
CA GLY A 464 6.11 9.99 -8.72
C GLY A 464 6.09 11.51 -8.92
N THR A 465 5.93 12.27 -7.84
CA THR A 465 5.98 13.74 -7.85
C THR A 465 7.42 14.23 -7.70
N TRP A 466 7.90 15.08 -8.61
CA TRP A 466 9.17 15.77 -8.41
C TRP A 466 8.94 17.25 -8.13
N ARG A 467 9.58 17.78 -7.08
CA ARG A 467 9.59 19.20 -6.76
C ARG A 467 10.89 19.85 -7.24
N LEU A 468 10.79 20.88 -8.07
CA LEU A 468 11.90 21.74 -8.44
C LEU A 468 12.03 22.88 -7.42
N THR A 469 13.25 23.18 -6.98
CA THR A 469 13.56 24.25 -6.03
C THR A 469 14.74 25.10 -6.51
N GLY A 470 14.95 26.27 -5.91
CA GLY A 470 16.05 27.17 -6.25
C GLY A 470 15.67 28.11 -7.41
N GLY A 471 16.61 28.40 -8.30
CA GLY A 471 16.35 29.25 -9.45
C GLY A 471 17.35 29.05 -10.58
N ASN A 472 16.90 29.24 -11.82
CA ASN A 472 17.74 29.19 -13.01
C ASN A 472 17.21 30.14 -14.09
N ALA A 473 18.06 31.10 -14.49
CA ALA A 473 17.73 32.10 -15.51
C ALA A 473 17.95 31.61 -16.96
N ALA A 474 18.49 30.41 -17.16
CA ALA A 474 18.72 29.87 -18.50
C ALA A 474 17.42 29.51 -19.21
N ALA A 475 17.43 29.63 -20.55
CA ALA A 475 16.36 29.13 -21.39
C ALA A 475 16.48 27.61 -21.56
N LEU A 476 15.67 26.87 -20.80
CA LEU A 476 15.66 25.40 -20.79
C LEU A 476 14.32 24.89 -21.33
N SER A 477 14.33 23.77 -22.07
CA SER A 477 13.11 23.12 -22.56
C SER A 477 12.75 21.94 -21.68
N TRP A 478 11.62 22.04 -20.95
CA TRP A 478 11.10 21.00 -20.07
C TRP A 478 9.87 20.32 -20.65
N THR A 479 9.82 18.97 -20.59
CA THR A 479 8.65 18.19 -20.97
C THR A 479 8.15 17.32 -19.81
N VAL A 480 6.92 17.54 -19.36
CA VAL A 480 6.24 16.72 -18.35
C VAL A 480 5.49 15.60 -19.06
N ARG A 481 6.03 14.38 -19.04
CA ARG A 481 5.46 13.20 -19.72
C ARG A 481 4.57 12.34 -18.82
N ALA A 482 4.86 12.28 -17.52
CA ALA A 482 4.11 11.46 -16.58
C ALA A 482 4.24 11.98 -15.15
N GLY A 483 3.19 11.83 -14.34
CA GLY A 483 3.16 12.27 -12.93
C GLY A 483 3.26 13.79 -12.78
N ARG A 484 3.46 14.27 -11.54
CA ARG A 484 3.49 15.72 -11.23
C ARG A 484 4.91 16.29 -11.21
N LEU A 485 5.11 17.41 -11.91
CA LEU A 485 6.26 18.31 -11.72
C LEU A 485 5.76 19.54 -10.96
N ALA A 486 6.11 19.66 -9.68
CA ALA A 486 5.82 20.84 -8.87
C ALA A 486 6.99 21.82 -8.99
N VAL A 487 6.79 22.98 -9.64
CA VAL A 487 7.82 24.00 -9.79
C VAL A 487 7.68 25.03 -8.67
N ASP A 488 8.49 24.86 -7.64
CA ASP A 488 8.64 25.82 -6.52
C ASP A 488 9.99 26.56 -6.66
N ALA A 489 10.32 26.91 -7.91
CA ALA A 489 11.59 27.50 -8.33
C ALA A 489 11.35 28.71 -9.24
N GLU A 490 12.35 29.59 -9.35
CA GLU A 490 12.34 30.71 -10.29
C GLU A 490 13.01 30.32 -11.62
N MET A 491 12.18 30.07 -12.64
CA MET A 491 12.58 29.52 -13.94
C MET A 491 11.93 30.26 -15.11
N ALA A 492 11.81 31.59 -15.02
CA ALA A 492 11.11 32.44 -16.00
C ALA A 492 11.57 32.29 -17.46
N GLY A 493 12.82 31.86 -17.71
CA GLY A 493 13.32 31.58 -19.07
C GLY A 493 12.99 30.17 -19.59
N SER A 494 12.53 29.25 -18.75
CA SER A 494 12.36 27.83 -19.08
C SER A 494 10.96 27.52 -19.62
N ALA A 495 10.88 27.11 -20.89
CA ALA A 495 9.64 26.72 -21.53
C ALA A 495 9.16 25.33 -21.05
N MET A 496 7.86 25.19 -20.82
CA MET A 496 7.21 24.00 -20.27
C MET A 496 6.23 23.39 -21.27
N THR A 497 6.40 22.11 -21.60
CA THR A 497 5.42 21.31 -22.37
C THR A 497 4.83 20.22 -21.49
N VAL A 498 3.52 20.26 -21.21
CA VAL A 498 2.84 19.18 -20.49
C VAL A 498 2.19 18.24 -21.49
N ALA A 499 2.68 17.01 -21.57
CA ALA A 499 2.16 15.96 -22.45
C ALA A 499 1.09 15.11 -21.76
N ALA A 500 0.47 14.21 -22.53
CA ALA A 500 -0.54 13.29 -22.03
C ALA A 500 -0.04 12.46 -20.83
N GLY A 501 -0.76 12.51 -19.71
CA GLY A 501 -0.40 11.85 -18.45
C GLY A 501 0.54 12.64 -17.53
N GLY A 502 1.03 13.80 -17.97
CA GLY A 502 1.77 14.75 -17.14
C GLY A 502 0.86 15.75 -16.40
N THR A 503 1.35 16.26 -15.27
CA THR A 503 0.77 17.39 -14.52
C THR A 503 1.88 18.39 -14.16
N LEU A 504 1.73 19.66 -14.53
CA LEU A 504 2.56 20.76 -14.04
C LEU A 504 1.85 21.46 -12.87
N GLY A 505 2.58 21.81 -11.82
CA GLY A 505 2.06 22.53 -10.66
C GLY A 505 3.14 23.29 -9.90
N GLY A 506 2.90 23.59 -8.61
CA GLY A 506 3.81 24.37 -7.75
C GLY A 506 3.48 25.86 -7.69
N THR A 507 4.28 26.61 -6.95
CA THR A 507 4.05 28.05 -6.64
C THR A 507 5.09 29.02 -7.22
N GLY A 508 6.05 28.51 -8.00
CA GLY A 508 7.14 29.29 -8.60
C GLY A 508 6.79 29.98 -9.91
N THR A 509 7.82 30.24 -10.72
CA THR A 509 7.69 30.88 -12.04
C THR A 509 8.30 30.02 -13.13
N VAL A 510 7.59 29.85 -14.23
CA VAL A 510 8.05 29.19 -15.47
C VAL A 510 7.98 30.16 -16.65
N GLY A 511 8.63 29.85 -17.77
CA GLY A 511 8.46 30.56 -19.04
C GLY A 511 7.25 30.06 -19.84
N ASP A 512 7.27 30.27 -21.16
CA ASP A 512 6.20 29.85 -22.09
C ASP A 512 5.72 28.43 -21.81
N THR A 513 4.42 28.26 -21.61
CA THR A 513 3.82 27.00 -21.15
C THR A 513 2.77 26.50 -22.13
N THR A 514 2.89 25.27 -22.60
CA THR A 514 1.88 24.59 -23.44
C THR A 514 1.37 23.34 -22.75
N VAL A 515 0.07 23.32 -22.44
CA VAL A 515 -0.64 22.16 -21.90
C VAL A 515 -1.30 21.42 -23.07
N ARG A 516 -0.78 20.24 -23.41
CA ARG A 516 -1.25 19.45 -24.54
C ARG A 516 -2.49 18.64 -24.19
N ALA A 517 -3.13 18.04 -25.21
CA ALA A 517 -4.17 17.04 -25.02
C ALA A 517 -3.74 15.95 -24.00
N GLY A 518 -4.57 15.72 -22.99
CA GLY A 518 -4.29 14.79 -21.89
C GLY A 518 -3.27 15.24 -20.83
N GLY A 519 -2.71 16.46 -20.94
CA GLY A 519 -1.86 17.08 -19.92
C GLY A 519 -2.64 17.95 -18.94
N ALA A 520 -2.14 18.11 -17.71
CA ALA A 520 -2.69 19.01 -16.69
C ALA A 520 -1.82 20.23 -16.39
N LEU A 521 -2.49 21.35 -16.13
CA LEU A 521 -1.99 22.38 -15.23
C LEU A 521 -2.77 22.29 -13.92
N ALA A 522 -2.08 22.26 -12.79
CA ALA A 522 -2.64 22.12 -11.45
C ALA A 522 -1.77 22.96 -10.49
N PRO A 523 -2.02 24.27 -10.34
CA PRO A 523 -1.18 25.18 -9.57
C PRO A 523 -1.01 24.75 -8.11
N GLY A 524 -0.12 25.44 -7.40
CA GLY A 524 0.01 25.28 -5.95
C GLY A 524 0.57 23.92 -5.50
N ASN A 525 0.46 23.71 -4.20
CA ASN A 525 0.73 22.47 -3.48
C ASN A 525 -0.37 22.35 -2.41
N SER A 526 -1.63 22.34 -2.86
CA SER A 526 -2.75 23.07 -2.23
C SER A 526 -2.66 24.60 -2.38
N ILE A 527 -3.82 25.26 -2.19
CA ILE A 527 -4.20 26.56 -2.75
C ILE A 527 -3.01 27.53 -2.94
N GLY A 528 -2.61 27.72 -4.19
CA GLY A 528 -1.41 28.49 -4.52
C GLY A 528 -1.40 29.14 -5.90
N THR A 529 -0.37 29.94 -6.17
CA THR A 529 -0.25 30.67 -7.45
C THR A 529 1.00 30.26 -8.22
N LEU A 530 0.83 29.72 -9.43
CA LEU A 530 1.91 29.51 -10.39
C LEU A 530 2.01 30.71 -11.34
N ARG A 531 3.23 31.17 -11.65
CA ARG A 531 3.49 32.26 -12.61
C ARG A 531 4.02 31.73 -13.93
N VAL A 532 3.48 32.24 -15.03
CA VAL A 532 3.95 32.00 -16.40
C VAL A 532 4.49 33.33 -16.94
N ALA A 533 5.81 33.46 -16.98
CA ALA A 533 6.55 34.63 -17.45
C ALA A 533 6.68 34.64 -18.99
N GLY A 534 5.55 34.45 -19.67
CA GLY A 534 5.45 34.26 -21.12
C GLY A 534 4.00 34.04 -21.53
N ASP A 535 3.78 33.32 -22.62
CA ASP A 535 2.45 32.89 -23.06
C ASP A 535 2.05 31.54 -22.45
N LEU A 536 0.74 31.33 -22.25
CA LEU A 536 0.15 30.07 -21.80
C LEU A 536 -0.84 29.56 -22.86
N VAL A 537 -0.64 28.33 -23.34
CA VAL A 537 -1.52 27.68 -24.31
C VAL A 537 -2.17 26.45 -23.68
N PHE A 538 -3.50 26.38 -23.75
CA PHE A 538 -4.26 25.14 -23.52
C PHE A 538 -4.70 24.58 -24.87
N GLU A 539 -4.20 23.40 -25.25
CA GLU A 539 -4.68 22.66 -26.43
C GLU A 539 -6.03 21.96 -26.13
N PRO A 540 -6.87 21.67 -27.13
CA PRO A 540 -8.09 20.87 -26.94
C PRO A 540 -7.82 19.55 -26.21
N GLY A 541 -8.67 19.20 -25.25
CA GLY A 541 -8.51 18.00 -24.42
C GLY A 541 -7.41 18.09 -23.34
N SER A 542 -6.81 19.26 -23.11
CA SER A 542 -6.05 19.54 -21.89
C SER A 542 -6.96 19.69 -20.67
N ARG A 543 -6.40 19.62 -19.45
CA ARG A 543 -7.14 19.87 -18.20
C ARG A 543 -6.48 20.95 -17.33
N PHE A 544 -7.31 21.74 -16.66
CA PHE A 544 -6.91 22.74 -15.67
C PHE A 544 -7.55 22.38 -14.33
N GLU A 545 -6.75 21.82 -13.42
CA GLU A 545 -7.17 21.38 -12.08
C GLU A 545 -7.00 22.57 -11.11
N VAL A 546 -8.01 22.78 -10.24
CA VAL A 546 -8.08 23.94 -9.34
C VAL A 546 -8.66 23.55 -7.98
N GLU A 547 -7.91 23.81 -6.91
CA GLU A 547 -8.42 23.87 -5.52
C GLU A 547 -9.01 25.25 -5.20
N ALA A 548 -10.13 25.31 -4.46
CA ALA A 548 -10.76 26.55 -4.00
C ALA A 548 -11.06 26.50 -2.50
N ASP A 549 -11.03 27.66 -1.85
CA ASP A 549 -11.25 27.83 -0.41
C ASP A 549 -12.75 27.93 -0.09
N PRO A 550 -13.34 26.97 0.62
CA PRO A 550 -14.78 26.98 0.93
C PRO A 550 -15.20 28.14 1.84
N ASP A 551 -14.32 28.59 2.74
CA ASP A 551 -14.60 29.66 3.71
C ASP A 551 -14.17 31.05 3.21
N GLY A 552 -13.77 31.16 1.94
CA GLY A 552 -13.16 32.38 1.40
C GLY A 552 -13.25 32.53 -0.11
N THR A 553 -12.31 33.31 -0.66
CA THR A 553 -12.21 33.61 -2.10
C THR A 553 -10.88 33.19 -2.71
N ALA A 554 -10.02 32.54 -1.90
CA ALA A 554 -8.75 32.01 -2.36
C ALA A 554 -8.98 30.78 -3.25
N SER A 555 -8.12 30.62 -4.25
CA SER A 555 -8.10 29.44 -5.11
C SER A 555 -6.72 29.26 -5.69
N ASP A 556 -6.46 28.07 -6.21
CA ASP A 556 -5.40 27.88 -7.17
C ASP A 556 -5.54 28.87 -8.31
N ARG A 557 -4.40 29.44 -8.71
CA ARG A 557 -4.37 30.50 -9.69
C ARG A 557 -3.16 30.41 -10.59
N VAL A 558 -3.37 30.68 -11.87
CA VAL A 558 -2.29 30.94 -12.82
C VAL A 558 -2.23 32.43 -13.13
N VAL A 559 -1.02 33.01 -13.03
CA VAL A 559 -0.75 34.39 -13.42
C VAL A 559 0.19 34.38 -14.62
N VAL A 560 -0.33 34.76 -15.79
CA VAL A 560 0.37 34.80 -17.07
C VAL A 560 0.76 36.25 -17.38
N SER A 561 2.03 36.54 -17.70
CA SER A 561 2.43 37.90 -18.08
C SER A 561 2.09 38.24 -19.53
N GLY A 562 2.09 37.25 -20.42
CA GLY A 562 1.66 37.36 -21.82
C GLY A 562 0.19 37.00 -22.05
N THR A 563 -0.05 36.26 -23.13
CA THR A 563 -1.38 35.81 -23.57
C THR A 563 -1.70 34.43 -22.98
N ALA A 564 -2.90 34.29 -22.41
CA ALA A 564 -3.52 32.98 -22.19
C ALA A 564 -4.41 32.63 -23.39
N ASP A 565 -3.94 31.70 -24.24
CA ASP A 565 -4.63 31.21 -25.42
C ASP A 565 -5.30 29.85 -25.13
N ILE A 566 -6.59 29.91 -24.81
CA ILE A 566 -7.41 28.76 -24.39
C ILE A 566 -8.15 28.22 -25.62
N ARG A 567 -7.60 27.20 -26.27
CA ARG A 567 -8.13 26.65 -27.53
C ARG A 567 -9.19 25.55 -27.30
N GLY A 568 -9.48 25.23 -26.05
CA GLY A 568 -10.37 24.17 -25.59
C GLY A 568 -9.85 23.57 -24.27
N GLY A 569 -10.24 22.34 -23.98
CA GLY A 569 -9.92 21.64 -22.72
C GLY A 569 -10.97 21.86 -21.63
N ALA A 570 -10.75 21.28 -20.45
CA ALA A 570 -11.71 21.32 -19.34
C ALA A 570 -11.09 21.87 -18.04
N VAL A 571 -11.87 22.66 -17.30
CA VAL A 571 -11.54 23.01 -15.90
C VAL A 571 -12.15 21.96 -14.97
N LEU A 572 -11.37 21.44 -14.03
CA LEU A 572 -11.82 20.51 -13.00
C LEU A 572 -11.61 21.15 -11.62
N HIS A 573 -12.70 21.37 -10.88
CA HIS A 573 -12.60 21.68 -9.46
C HIS A 573 -12.20 20.41 -8.70
N VAL A 574 -11.04 20.46 -8.04
CA VAL A 574 -10.47 19.41 -7.20
C VAL A 574 -10.24 20.08 -5.85
N GLY A 575 -10.95 19.75 -4.79
CA GLY A 575 -10.88 20.50 -3.53
C GLY A 575 -11.53 19.75 -2.36
N PRO A 576 -11.37 20.23 -1.11
CA PRO A 576 -11.81 19.53 0.08
C PRO A 576 -13.34 19.34 0.13
N GLU A 577 -13.78 18.30 0.83
CA GLU A 577 -15.15 17.75 0.76
C GLU A 577 -16.26 18.61 1.42
N GLY A 578 -16.02 19.90 1.71
CA GLY A 578 -17.15 20.79 1.96
C GLY A 578 -16.96 22.26 2.31
N GLY A 579 -18.10 22.91 2.54
CA GLY A 579 -18.23 24.28 3.10
C GLY A 579 -18.58 25.43 2.14
N PHE A 580 -18.49 25.22 0.82
CA PHE A 580 -18.60 26.27 -0.21
C PHE A 580 -19.90 27.08 -0.18
N GLU A 581 -19.78 28.42 -0.24
CA GLU A 581 -20.95 29.29 -0.44
C GLU A 581 -21.44 29.27 -1.90
N ALA A 582 -22.73 28.99 -2.08
CA ALA A 582 -23.34 28.97 -3.40
C ALA A 582 -23.21 30.33 -4.12
N ARG A 583 -22.70 30.28 -5.36
CA ARG A 583 -22.37 31.41 -6.25
C ARG A 583 -21.11 32.19 -5.88
N GLN A 584 -20.28 31.69 -4.95
CA GLN A 584 -18.95 32.25 -4.71
C GLN A 584 -18.09 32.21 -5.98
N ARG A 585 -17.38 33.30 -6.28
CA ARG A 585 -16.53 33.48 -7.45
C ARG A 585 -15.04 33.43 -7.06
N TYR A 586 -14.29 32.56 -7.74
CA TYR A 586 -12.87 32.29 -7.52
C TYR A 586 -12.06 32.61 -8.77
N VAL A 587 -11.04 33.46 -8.70
CA VAL A 587 -10.27 33.88 -9.89
C VAL A 587 -9.10 32.92 -10.14
N ILE A 588 -9.34 31.96 -11.03
CA ILE A 588 -8.44 30.84 -11.31
C ILE A 588 -7.35 31.16 -12.34
N LEU A 589 -7.57 32.14 -13.23
CA LEU A 589 -6.58 32.56 -14.21
C LEU A 589 -6.61 34.06 -14.39
N THR A 590 -5.44 34.68 -14.47
CA THR A 590 -5.27 36.05 -14.96
C THR A 590 -4.10 36.14 -15.93
N ALA A 591 -4.27 36.88 -17.02
CA ALA A 591 -3.29 37.05 -18.09
C ALA A 591 -3.18 38.51 -18.53
N GLY A 592 -2.10 38.88 -19.21
CA GLY A 592 -1.99 40.17 -19.90
C GLY A 592 -3.07 40.33 -20.98
N GLN A 593 -3.40 39.24 -21.69
CA GLN A 593 -4.61 39.10 -22.50
C GLN A 593 -5.15 37.66 -22.44
N ARG A 594 -6.47 37.47 -22.49
CA ARG A 594 -7.09 36.13 -22.68
C ARG A 594 -7.68 36.00 -24.08
N ARG A 595 -7.47 34.84 -24.72
CA ARG A 595 -8.11 34.42 -25.98
C ARG A 595 -8.77 33.05 -25.78
N GLY A 596 -9.89 32.84 -26.46
CA GLY A 596 -10.66 31.58 -26.38
C GLY A 596 -11.22 31.25 -24.98
N GLN A 597 -11.80 30.06 -24.83
CA GLN A 597 -12.52 29.58 -23.64
C GLN A 597 -12.30 28.07 -23.49
N PHE A 598 -12.55 27.53 -22.28
CA PHE A 598 -12.56 26.08 -22.05
C PHE A 598 -13.86 25.47 -22.58
N ASP A 599 -13.80 24.25 -23.08
CA ASP A 599 -14.93 23.50 -23.64
C ASP A 599 -15.92 23.04 -22.56
N ALA A 600 -15.41 22.77 -21.35
CA ALA A 600 -16.18 22.21 -20.25
C ALA A 600 -15.65 22.65 -18.87
N VAL A 601 -16.50 22.49 -17.86
CA VAL A 601 -16.12 22.59 -16.45
C VAL A 601 -16.82 21.47 -15.66
N GLY A 602 -16.11 20.86 -14.71
CA GLY A 602 -16.61 19.76 -13.88
C GLY A 602 -16.16 19.86 -12.42
N SER A 603 -16.89 19.18 -11.54
CA SER A 603 -16.57 19.02 -10.11
C SER A 603 -16.95 17.59 -9.70
N GLY A 604 -16.43 17.10 -8.58
CA GLY A 604 -16.85 15.83 -8.00
C GLY A 604 -18.14 15.90 -7.17
N TYR A 605 -18.83 17.05 -7.10
CA TYR A 605 -19.91 17.29 -6.14
C TYR A 605 -21.30 16.91 -6.64
N ALA A 606 -22.07 16.24 -5.79
CA ALA A 606 -23.44 15.81 -6.06
C ALA A 606 -24.40 16.99 -6.32
N TYR A 607 -24.39 18.01 -5.46
CA TYR A 607 -25.35 19.13 -5.52
C TYR A 607 -24.77 20.44 -6.08
N LEU A 608 -23.46 20.56 -6.26
CA LEU A 608 -22.83 21.75 -6.85
C LEU A 608 -22.39 21.50 -8.30
N ALA A 609 -22.96 22.28 -9.22
CA ALA A 609 -22.47 22.40 -10.59
C ALA A 609 -21.52 23.59 -10.70
N PRO A 610 -20.30 23.41 -11.22
CA PRO A 610 -19.41 24.52 -11.49
C PRO A 610 -19.82 25.25 -12.79
N ALA A 611 -19.50 26.53 -12.85
CA ALA A 611 -19.62 27.38 -14.02
C ALA A 611 -18.34 28.21 -14.18
N LEU A 612 -18.06 28.66 -15.41
CA LEU A 612 -16.94 29.56 -15.68
C LEU A 612 -17.46 30.92 -16.15
N SER A 613 -16.83 31.98 -15.64
CA SER A 613 -17.04 33.35 -16.08
C SER A 613 -15.73 33.92 -16.64
N TYR A 614 -15.84 34.76 -17.66
CA TYR A 614 -14.71 35.18 -18.49
C TYR A 614 -14.73 36.70 -18.71
N ASP A 615 -13.66 37.38 -18.31
CA ASP A 615 -13.43 38.78 -18.64
C ASP A 615 -12.28 38.90 -19.67
N ALA A 616 -11.87 40.11 -20.07
CA ALA A 616 -10.82 40.29 -21.10
C ALA A 616 -9.44 39.72 -20.72
N THR A 617 -9.17 39.58 -19.42
CA THR A 617 -7.88 39.20 -18.85
C THR A 617 -7.98 38.06 -17.83
N SER A 618 -9.17 37.53 -17.55
CA SER A 618 -9.38 36.58 -16.46
C SER A 618 -10.32 35.41 -16.83
N VAL A 619 -10.18 34.33 -16.07
CA VAL A 619 -11.18 33.26 -15.94
C VAL A 619 -11.48 33.10 -14.45
N ALA A 620 -12.75 32.96 -14.10
CA ALA A 620 -13.16 32.68 -12.73
C ALA A 620 -14.15 31.52 -12.65
N LEU A 621 -13.87 30.60 -11.74
CA LEU A 621 -14.74 29.49 -11.34
C LEU A 621 -15.86 30.02 -10.44
N ILE A 622 -17.08 29.54 -10.65
CA ILE A 622 -18.23 29.80 -9.79
C ILE A 622 -18.81 28.44 -9.43
N LEU A 623 -18.96 28.14 -8.14
CA LEU A 623 -19.68 26.94 -7.69
C LEU A 623 -21.11 27.34 -7.38
N GLN A 624 -22.09 26.75 -8.07
CA GLN A 624 -23.51 27.03 -7.87
C GLN A 624 -24.28 25.73 -7.71
N ARG A 625 -25.49 25.80 -7.17
CA ARG A 625 -26.34 24.62 -7.05
C ARG A 625 -26.67 24.05 -8.43
N ARG A 626 -26.56 22.72 -8.56
CA ARG A 626 -26.86 21.97 -9.79
C ARG A 626 -28.35 22.12 -10.10
N GLY A 627 -28.72 22.24 -11.39
CA GLY A 627 -30.12 22.32 -11.78
C GLY A 627 -30.80 20.95 -11.82
N ALA A 628 -32.04 20.86 -11.33
CA ALA A 628 -32.91 19.71 -11.52
C ALA A 628 -33.57 19.73 -12.92
N PRO A 629 -33.84 18.56 -13.54
CA PRO A 629 -34.63 18.49 -14.76
C PRO A 629 -36.05 19.03 -14.52
N GLY A 630 -36.40 20.16 -15.16
CA GLY A 630 -37.78 20.68 -15.15
C GLY A 630 -38.04 21.98 -14.39
N SER A 631 -37.01 22.80 -14.10
CA SER A 631 -37.08 24.24 -13.71
C SER A 631 -36.79 24.64 -12.26
N GLY A 632 -35.77 24.04 -11.61
CA GLY A 632 -35.30 24.51 -10.30
C GLY A 632 -33.87 24.05 -9.96
N ASP A 633 -33.38 24.47 -8.81
CA ASP A 633 -32.16 23.92 -8.20
C ASP A 633 -32.43 22.49 -7.69
N LEU A 634 -31.42 21.62 -7.69
CA LEU A 634 -31.50 20.22 -7.28
C LEU A 634 -31.69 20.11 -5.76
N ALA A 635 -32.84 19.58 -5.34
CA ALA A 635 -33.15 19.40 -3.93
C ALA A 635 -32.34 18.24 -3.34
N PHE A 636 -32.02 18.29 -2.04
CA PHE A 636 -31.29 17.22 -1.37
C PHE A 636 -31.99 15.86 -1.52
N ALA A 637 -33.33 15.85 -1.50
CA ALA A 637 -34.13 14.64 -1.65
C ALA A 637 -34.16 14.05 -3.08
N ASP A 638 -33.65 14.75 -4.10
CA ASP A 638 -33.62 14.25 -5.48
C ASP A 638 -32.52 13.19 -5.70
N LEU A 639 -31.49 13.19 -4.83
CA LEU A 639 -30.42 12.18 -4.80
C LEU A 639 -30.54 11.21 -3.60
N ALA A 640 -31.77 11.01 -3.10
CA ALA A 640 -32.08 10.09 -2.02
C ALA A 640 -32.96 8.94 -2.53
N ASP A 641 -32.64 7.70 -2.15
CA ASP A 641 -33.29 6.49 -2.67
C ASP A 641 -34.49 6.08 -1.81
N THR A 642 -34.31 6.02 -0.49
CA THR A 642 -35.32 5.51 0.46
C THR A 642 -36.26 6.60 0.98
N ALA A 643 -37.38 6.20 1.58
CA ALA A 643 -38.32 7.15 2.18
C ALA A 643 -37.72 7.84 3.41
N ASN A 644 -36.98 7.10 4.26
CA ASN A 644 -36.21 7.64 5.39
C ASN A 644 -35.19 8.68 4.90
N GLN A 645 -34.39 8.35 3.89
CA GLN A 645 -33.40 9.27 3.32
C GLN A 645 -34.05 10.54 2.76
N ARG A 646 -35.16 10.41 2.00
CA ARG A 646 -35.89 11.55 1.45
C ARG A 646 -36.53 12.43 2.53
N ALA A 647 -37.03 11.84 3.61
CA ALA A 647 -37.58 12.58 4.75
C ALA A 647 -36.49 13.39 5.47
N THR A 648 -35.35 12.76 5.76
CA THR A 648 -34.19 13.43 6.36
C THR A 648 -33.62 14.51 5.43
N ALA A 649 -33.46 14.23 4.14
CA ALA A 649 -32.98 15.20 3.16
C ALA A 649 -33.86 16.46 3.08
N ARG A 650 -35.20 16.30 3.11
CA ARG A 650 -36.16 17.42 3.16
C ARG A 650 -36.06 18.22 4.47
N ALA A 651 -35.76 17.57 5.59
CA ALA A 651 -35.52 18.28 6.85
C ALA A 651 -34.21 19.09 6.80
N VAL A 652 -33.14 18.51 6.27
CA VAL A 652 -31.85 19.21 6.09
C VAL A 652 -31.99 20.41 5.15
N GLU A 653 -32.79 20.29 4.08
CA GLU A 653 -33.10 21.38 3.14
C GLU A 653 -33.72 22.60 3.82
N THR A 654 -34.42 22.42 4.95
CA THR A 654 -35.03 23.53 5.70
C THR A 654 -34.11 24.21 6.71
N LEU A 655 -32.87 23.71 6.88
CA LEU A 655 -31.88 24.33 7.76
C LEU A 655 -31.31 25.61 7.12
N PRO A 656 -30.86 26.60 7.92
CA PRO A 656 -30.12 27.74 7.40
C PRO A 656 -28.88 27.27 6.62
N ALA A 657 -28.54 27.94 5.51
CA ALA A 657 -27.39 27.55 4.67
C ALA A 657 -26.03 27.57 5.41
N ALA A 658 -25.93 28.35 6.50
CA ALA A 658 -24.75 28.38 7.38
C ALA A 658 -24.71 27.23 8.42
N HIS A 659 -25.74 26.38 8.48
CA HIS A 659 -25.81 25.27 9.43
C HIS A 659 -24.83 24.16 9.03
N PRO A 660 -24.03 23.59 9.95
CA PRO A 660 -22.99 22.62 9.57
C PRO A 660 -23.51 21.39 8.83
N VAL A 661 -24.71 20.91 9.17
CA VAL A 661 -25.37 19.79 8.46
C VAL A 661 -25.79 20.17 7.04
N TYR A 662 -26.23 21.40 6.80
CA TYR A 662 -26.58 21.86 5.45
C TYR A 662 -25.30 21.93 4.59
N ARG A 663 -24.25 22.60 5.09
CA ARG A 663 -22.97 22.75 4.38
C ARG A 663 -22.33 21.40 4.03
N ALA A 664 -22.33 20.45 4.96
CA ALA A 664 -21.78 19.12 4.75
C ALA A 664 -22.55 18.30 3.69
N ILE A 665 -23.88 18.47 3.59
CA ILE A 665 -24.69 17.80 2.57
C ILE A 665 -24.54 18.45 1.18
N GLU A 666 -24.55 19.78 1.09
CA GLU A 666 -24.47 20.52 -0.18
C GLU A 666 -23.21 20.20 -1.00
N THR A 667 -22.16 19.74 -0.32
CA THR A 667 -20.83 19.53 -0.88
C THR A 667 -20.39 18.06 -0.94
N LEU A 668 -21.30 17.13 -0.69
CA LEU A 668 -21.00 15.70 -0.80
C LEU A 668 -20.52 15.31 -2.20
N PRO A 669 -19.57 14.35 -2.31
CA PRO A 669 -19.21 13.73 -3.58
C PRO A 669 -20.39 13.05 -4.29
N GLU A 670 -20.34 12.95 -5.63
CA GLU A 670 -21.31 12.18 -6.39
C GLU A 670 -21.41 10.73 -5.88
N GLY A 671 -22.64 10.26 -5.63
CA GLY A 671 -22.93 8.93 -5.09
C GLY A 671 -22.92 8.81 -3.56
N ALA A 672 -22.38 9.79 -2.81
CA ALA A 672 -22.39 9.78 -1.34
C ALA A 672 -23.75 10.11 -0.64
N PRO A 673 -24.69 10.90 -1.20
CA PRO A 673 -25.86 11.37 -0.44
C PRO A 673 -26.75 10.33 0.24
N PRO A 674 -27.08 9.16 -0.36
CA PRO A 674 -27.93 8.16 0.30
C PRO A 674 -27.39 7.70 1.66
N ALA A 675 -26.09 7.41 1.75
CA ALA A 675 -25.44 6.98 2.98
C ALA A 675 -25.37 8.11 4.03
N ALA A 676 -25.23 9.36 3.59
CA ALA A 676 -25.22 10.52 4.48
C ALA A 676 -26.59 10.74 5.14
N PHE A 677 -27.69 10.64 4.37
CA PHE A 677 -29.04 10.75 4.94
C PHE A 677 -29.40 9.58 5.86
N ASP A 678 -28.91 8.36 5.56
CA ASP A 678 -29.01 7.21 6.45
C ASP A 678 -28.39 7.50 7.82
N ALA A 679 -27.16 8.01 7.89
CA ALA A 679 -26.47 8.35 9.13
C ALA A 679 -27.15 9.51 9.90
N LEU A 680 -27.70 10.48 9.17
CA LEU A 680 -28.41 11.63 9.74
C LEU A 680 -29.85 11.32 10.19
N SER A 681 -30.44 10.19 9.78
CA SER A 681 -31.87 9.89 9.96
C SER A 681 -32.31 9.74 11.41
N GLY A 682 -31.48 9.18 12.29
CA GLY A 682 -31.89 8.78 13.64
C GLY A 682 -32.82 7.54 13.67
N GLU A 683 -32.80 6.68 12.63
CA GLU A 683 -33.70 5.51 12.55
C GLU A 683 -33.63 4.55 13.75
N VAL A 684 -32.51 4.55 14.51
CA VAL A 684 -32.35 3.79 15.76
C VAL A 684 -33.48 4.06 16.77
N HIS A 685 -34.02 5.28 16.83
CA HIS A 685 -35.14 5.63 17.72
C HIS A 685 -36.46 4.96 17.31
N ALA A 686 -36.70 4.82 16.01
CA ALA A 686 -37.89 4.12 15.49
C ALA A 686 -37.73 2.61 15.62
N SER A 687 -36.56 2.07 15.25
CA SER A 687 -36.19 0.67 15.39
C SER A 687 -36.18 0.18 16.85
N THR A 688 -35.85 1.04 17.80
CA THR A 688 -35.98 0.76 19.25
C THR A 688 -37.43 0.47 19.64
N ARG A 689 -38.42 1.14 19.04
CA ARG A 689 -39.84 0.86 19.30
C ARG A 689 -40.26 -0.50 18.76
N SER A 690 -39.79 -0.88 17.57
CA SER A 690 -40.00 -2.24 17.02
C SER A 690 -39.45 -3.31 17.96
N ALA A 691 -38.25 -3.10 18.52
CA ALA A 691 -37.64 -3.99 19.50
C ALA A 691 -38.44 -4.06 20.82
N LEU A 692 -38.90 -2.93 21.36
CA LEU A 692 -39.71 -2.87 22.59
C LEU A 692 -41.08 -3.56 22.42
N LEU A 693 -41.81 -3.25 21.34
CA LEU A 693 -43.11 -3.87 21.02
C LEU A 693 -43.01 -5.39 20.85
N THR A 694 -41.91 -5.86 20.28
CA THR A 694 -41.64 -7.29 20.07
C THR A 694 -41.20 -7.98 21.38
N GLY A 695 -40.38 -7.30 22.19
CA GLY A 695 -39.89 -7.76 23.49
C GLY A 695 -40.98 -7.83 24.58
N ALA A 696 -42.00 -6.96 24.52
CA ALA A 696 -43.12 -6.91 25.46
C ALA A 696 -43.76 -8.29 25.72
N ARG A 697 -43.78 -9.17 24.71
CA ARG A 697 -44.32 -10.54 24.81
C ARG A 697 -43.65 -11.41 25.87
N GLN A 698 -42.45 -11.06 26.33
CA GLN A 698 -41.74 -11.80 27.36
C GLN A 698 -42.51 -11.83 28.69
N ALA A 699 -43.08 -10.69 29.11
CA ALA A 699 -43.92 -10.61 30.31
C ALA A 699 -45.18 -11.47 30.20
N GLN A 700 -45.87 -11.44 29.04
CA GLN A 700 -47.00 -12.32 28.76
C GLN A 700 -46.60 -13.81 28.87
N ARG A 701 -45.50 -14.19 28.22
CA ARG A 701 -45.05 -15.59 28.13
C ARG A 701 -44.69 -16.18 29.48
N VAL A 702 -43.92 -15.44 30.30
CA VAL A 702 -43.57 -15.85 31.67
C VAL A 702 -44.85 -16.04 32.48
N ASN A 703 -45.69 -15.02 32.61
CA ASN A 703 -46.87 -15.06 33.47
C ASN A 703 -47.91 -16.12 33.06
N LEU A 704 -48.19 -16.27 31.75
CA LEU A 704 -49.09 -17.32 31.26
C LEU A 704 -48.50 -18.73 31.43
N GLY A 705 -47.18 -18.90 31.27
CA GLY A 705 -46.50 -20.17 31.49
C GLY A 705 -46.61 -20.65 32.94
N ARG A 706 -46.30 -19.77 33.90
CA ARG A 706 -46.41 -20.07 35.34
C ARG A 706 -47.85 -20.37 35.75
N LEU A 707 -48.81 -19.54 35.35
CA LEU A 707 -50.23 -19.76 35.68
C LEU A 707 -50.75 -21.10 35.14
N ARG A 708 -50.38 -21.49 33.91
CA ARG A 708 -50.76 -22.78 33.31
C ARG A 708 -50.21 -23.96 34.10
N ASP A 709 -48.93 -23.92 34.47
CA ASP A 709 -48.29 -24.96 35.29
C ASP A 709 -48.89 -25.11 36.69
N HIS A 710 -49.70 -24.13 37.13
CA HIS A 710 -50.28 -24.06 38.47
C HIS A 710 -51.80 -24.36 38.48
N LEU A 711 -52.45 -24.38 37.32
CA LEU A 711 -53.91 -24.55 37.19
C LEU A 711 -54.42 -25.98 37.36
N GLY A 712 -53.51 -26.96 37.53
CA GLY A 712 -53.83 -28.34 37.94
C GLY A 712 -53.45 -28.69 39.39
N LEU A 713 -52.93 -27.74 40.17
CA LEU A 713 -52.47 -28.02 41.55
C LEU A 713 -53.66 -28.17 42.51
N ALA A 714 -54.07 -29.42 42.76
CA ALA A 714 -55.11 -29.77 43.71
C ALA A 714 -54.81 -29.28 45.14
N TRP A 715 -55.88 -29.06 45.92
CA TRP A 715 -55.79 -28.84 47.37
C TRP A 715 -55.18 -30.08 48.02
N GLN A 716 -54.00 -29.93 48.62
CA GLN A 716 -53.36 -30.99 49.38
C GLN A 716 -53.70 -30.81 50.86
N ALA A 717 -54.19 -31.86 51.52
CA ALA A 717 -54.28 -31.86 52.97
C ALA A 717 -52.87 -31.71 53.55
N GLY A 718 -52.68 -30.73 54.45
CA GLY A 718 -51.38 -30.50 55.08
C GLY A 718 -50.92 -31.74 55.85
N ALA A 719 -49.67 -32.16 55.64
CA ALA A 719 -49.09 -33.23 56.44
C ALA A 719 -49.02 -32.78 57.92
N PRO A 720 -49.48 -33.60 58.88
CA PRO A 720 -49.52 -33.19 60.29
C PRO A 720 -48.11 -32.94 60.83
N MET A 721 -47.89 -31.74 61.37
CA MET A 721 -46.68 -31.45 62.15
C MET A 721 -46.71 -32.26 63.45
N ALA A 722 -45.79 -33.22 63.59
CA ALA A 722 -45.70 -34.04 64.79
C ALA A 722 -44.99 -33.28 65.92
N ALA A 723 -45.74 -32.82 66.92
CA ALA A 723 -45.20 -32.29 68.17
C ALA A 723 -46.07 -32.72 69.38
N SER A 724 -45.46 -33.54 70.25
CA SER A 724 -45.86 -33.88 71.63
C SER A 724 -47.35 -34.16 71.96
N GLY A 725 -47.70 -35.45 72.02
CA GLY A 725 -48.29 -36.02 73.25
C GLY A 725 -49.78 -35.83 73.55
N GLY A 726 -50.61 -35.36 72.61
CA GLY A 726 -52.07 -35.25 72.78
C GLY A 726 -52.86 -35.90 71.63
N ALA A 727 -54.07 -36.37 71.90
CA ALA A 727 -54.95 -36.93 70.88
C ALA A 727 -55.32 -35.87 69.81
N PRO A 728 -55.33 -36.21 68.50
CA PRO A 728 -55.47 -35.21 67.45
C PRO A 728 -56.90 -34.63 67.37
N GLY A 729 -57.01 -33.32 67.51
CA GLY A 729 -58.24 -32.57 67.22
C GLY A 729 -58.43 -32.35 65.71
N ALA A 730 -59.65 -32.55 65.22
CA ALA A 730 -59.98 -32.42 63.80
C ALA A 730 -60.08 -30.95 63.34
N ALA A 731 -58.95 -30.28 63.16
CA ALA A 731 -58.88 -28.90 62.67
C ALA A 731 -57.57 -28.55 61.92
N ALA A 732 -57.01 -29.48 61.12
CA ALA A 732 -56.06 -29.11 60.07
C ALA A 732 -56.85 -28.77 58.79
N LEU A 733 -57.23 -27.50 58.62
CA LEU A 733 -57.87 -27.04 57.39
C LEU A 733 -56.92 -27.27 56.20
N PRO A 734 -57.39 -27.84 55.07
CA PRO A 734 -56.58 -27.90 53.87
C PRO A 734 -56.23 -26.49 53.40
N GLY A 735 -54.95 -26.15 53.36
CA GLY A 735 -54.46 -24.93 52.72
C GLY A 735 -54.30 -25.18 51.23
N ALA A 736 -54.74 -24.24 50.39
CA ALA A 736 -54.38 -24.28 48.98
C ALA A 736 -52.87 -23.97 48.83
N PRO A 737 -52.09 -24.78 48.09
CA PRO A 737 -50.67 -24.52 47.90
C PRO A 737 -50.47 -23.18 47.20
N SER A 738 -49.62 -22.33 47.80
CA SER A 738 -49.26 -21.01 47.28
C SER A 738 -47.86 -21.08 46.65
N PRO A 739 -47.72 -21.52 45.38
CA PRO A 739 -46.42 -21.58 44.73
C PRO A 739 -45.82 -20.17 44.56
N ALA A 740 -44.54 -20.09 44.85
CA ALA A 740 -43.68 -18.97 44.44
C ALA A 740 -42.64 -19.48 43.44
N TRP A 741 -42.19 -18.58 42.57
CA TRP A 741 -41.32 -18.91 41.45
C TRP A 741 -40.33 -17.80 41.13
N ALA A 742 -39.20 -18.19 40.58
CA ALA A 742 -38.22 -17.32 39.95
C ALA A 742 -37.85 -17.89 38.57
N GLU A 743 -37.84 -17.05 37.54
CA GLU A 743 -37.53 -17.40 36.16
C GLU A 743 -36.43 -16.48 35.61
N VAL A 744 -35.26 -17.06 35.31
CA VAL A 744 -34.18 -16.39 34.58
C VAL A 744 -34.46 -16.52 33.09
N VAL A 745 -34.37 -15.41 32.36
CA VAL A 745 -34.72 -15.34 30.93
C VAL A 745 -33.58 -14.74 30.11
N GLY A 746 -33.36 -15.29 28.92
CA GLY A 746 -32.46 -14.75 27.89
C GLY A 746 -33.13 -14.77 26.51
N ALA A 747 -32.98 -13.71 25.74
CA ALA A 747 -33.52 -13.61 24.39
C ALA A 747 -32.53 -12.95 23.42
N TRP A 748 -32.47 -13.51 22.21
CA TRP A 748 -31.70 -13.03 21.07
C TRP A 748 -32.65 -12.82 19.91
N GLN A 749 -32.64 -11.65 19.28
CA GLN A 749 -33.56 -11.33 18.20
C GLN A 749 -32.86 -10.58 17.07
N ARG A 750 -33.31 -10.87 15.85
CA ARG A 750 -32.96 -10.15 14.63
C ARG A 750 -34.24 -9.78 13.88
N LEU A 751 -34.41 -8.49 13.63
CA LEU A 751 -35.39 -7.95 12.70
C LEU A 751 -34.64 -7.56 11.42
N ASP A 752 -34.95 -8.19 10.30
CA ASP A 752 -34.39 -7.82 8.99
C ASP A 752 -34.95 -6.47 8.53
N GLY A 753 -34.12 -5.70 7.82
CA GLY A 753 -34.54 -4.45 7.18
C GLY A 753 -35.41 -4.69 5.94
N ASP A 754 -36.12 -3.65 5.49
CA ASP A 754 -37.07 -3.68 4.36
C ASP A 754 -36.58 -2.92 3.11
N GLY A 755 -35.32 -2.47 3.12
CA GLY A 755 -34.75 -1.59 2.11
C GLY A 755 -34.99 -0.09 2.38
N ASN A 756 -35.75 0.26 3.41
CA ASN A 756 -35.91 1.63 3.90
C ASN A 756 -35.29 1.83 5.29
N ALA A 757 -35.51 0.89 6.21
CA ALA A 757 -34.84 0.80 7.51
C ALA A 757 -33.81 -0.35 7.52
N ALA A 758 -32.74 -0.20 8.30
CA ALA A 758 -31.72 -1.24 8.42
C ALA A 758 -32.13 -2.39 9.36
N GLN A 759 -31.33 -3.46 9.35
CA GLN A 759 -31.47 -4.61 10.25
C GLN A 759 -31.21 -4.20 11.70
N VAL A 760 -32.01 -4.74 12.62
CA VAL A 760 -31.88 -4.55 14.07
C VAL A 760 -31.49 -5.86 14.72
N ARG A 761 -30.45 -5.86 15.56
CA ARG A 761 -30.09 -6.97 16.44
C ARG A 761 -30.41 -6.58 17.88
N GLN A 762 -30.99 -7.50 18.66
CA GLN A 762 -31.37 -7.24 20.06
C GLN A 762 -30.99 -8.41 20.95
N HIS A 763 -30.45 -8.09 22.12
CA HIS A 763 -30.05 -9.01 23.18
C HIS A 763 -30.70 -8.58 24.49
N VAL A 764 -31.37 -9.50 25.19
CA VAL A 764 -32.04 -9.21 26.48
C VAL A 764 -31.74 -10.32 27.48
N GLY A 765 -31.37 -9.97 28.71
CA GLY A 765 -31.24 -10.88 29.84
C GLY A 765 -32.02 -10.35 31.05
N GLY A 766 -32.56 -11.24 31.89
CA GLY A 766 -33.30 -10.77 33.06
C GLY A 766 -33.78 -11.85 34.02
N LEU A 767 -34.48 -11.38 35.05
CA LEU A 767 -35.05 -12.18 36.13
C LEU A 767 -36.48 -11.73 36.39
N PHE A 768 -37.41 -12.69 36.45
CA PHE A 768 -38.77 -12.49 36.95
C PHE A 768 -38.96 -13.29 38.24
N VAL A 769 -39.70 -12.72 39.19
CA VAL A 769 -40.12 -13.38 40.43
C VAL A 769 -41.61 -13.16 40.65
N GLY A 770 -42.30 -14.17 41.15
CA GLY A 770 -43.74 -14.07 41.37
C GLY A 770 -44.30 -15.14 42.28
N ALA A 771 -45.58 -14.99 42.61
CA ALA A 771 -46.34 -15.95 43.39
C ALA A 771 -47.83 -15.85 43.04
N ASP A 772 -48.55 -16.94 43.23
CA ASP A 772 -49.98 -17.04 42.99
C ASP A 772 -50.66 -18.00 43.97
N THR A 773 -51.95 -17.79 44.19
CA THR A 773 -52.75 -18.55 45.16
C THR A 773 -54.11 -18.92 44.58
N ALA A 774 -54.72 -20.00 45.08
CA ALA A 774 -56.03 -20.45 44.66
C ALA A 774 -57.14 -19.90 45.56
N LEU A 775 -58.27 -19.56 44.95
CA LEU A 775 -59.46 -19.04 45.60
C LEU A 775 -60.50 -20.16 45.76
N ALA A 776 -61.41 -20.03 46.72
CA ALA A 776 -62.40 -21.06 47.09
C ALA A 776 -63.35 -21.47 45.95
N ASN A 777 -63.52 -20.63 44.92
CA ASN A 777 -64.31 -20.92 43.73
C ASN A 777 -63.49 -21.59 42.60
N GLY A 778 -62.21 -21.92 42.82
CA GLY A 778 -61.31 -22.54 41.86
C GLY A 778 -60.76 -21.59 40.78
N TRP A 779 -60.76 -20.28 41.04
CA TRP A 779 -59.86 -19.35 40.35
C TRP A 779 -58.48 -19.38 40.98
N ARG A 780 -57.44 -19.06 40.22
CA ARG A 780 -56.08 -18.80 40.70
C ARG A 780 -55.68 -17.39 40.31
N VAL A 781 -55.07 -16.64 41.22
CA VAL A 781 -54.65 -15.24 41.01
C VAL A 781 -53.25 -15.02 41.56
N GLY A 782 -52.47 -14.17 40.90
CA GLY A 782 -51.08 -13.91 41.27
C GLY A 782 -50.51 -12.64 40.67
N GLY A 783 -49.26 -12.37 41.03
CA GLY A 783 -48.49 -11.25 40.51
C GLY A 783 -47.03 -11.63 40.27
N SER A 784 -46.35 -10.78 39.51
CA SER A 784 -44.90 -10.87 39.28
C SER A 784 -44.25 -9.50 39.22
N LEU A 785 -42.98 -9.45 39.60
CA LEU A 785 -42.06 -8.36 39.29
C LEU A 785 -40.94 -8.91 38.42
N GLY A 786 -40.47 -8.12 37.46
CA GLY A 786 -39.38 -8.49 36.57
C GLY A 786 -38.41 -7.35 36.31
N PHE A 787 -37.14 -7.69 36.14
CA PHE A 787 -36.11 -6.78 35.64
C PHE A 787 -35.43 -7.42 34.43
N THR A 788 -35.30 -6.67 33.34
CA THR A 788 -34.54 -7.07 32.16
C THR A 788 -33.63 -5.94 31.71
N ASP A 789 -32.39 -6.27 31.38
CA ASP A 789 -31.40 -5.39 30.78
C ASP A 789 -31.13 -5.89 29.35
N GLY A 790 -30.96 -4.98 28.39
CA GLY A 790 -30.76 -5.38 27.00
C GLY A 790 -30.20 -4.30 26.11
N ARG A 791 -29.59 -4.73 25.01
CA ARG A 791 -28.95 -3.90 24.00
C ARG A 791 -29.59 -4.12 22.64
N ILE A 792 -29.77 -3.02 21.91
CA ILE A 792 -30.30 -2.94 20.55
C ILE A 792 -29.20 -2.32 19.67
N GLU A 793 -28.87 -2.97 18.56
CA GLU A 793 -27.79 -2.58 17.64
C GLU A 793 -28.34 -2.41 16.22
N VAL A 794 -27.93 -1.34 15.54
CA VAL A 794 -28.23 -1.05 14.13
C VAL A 794 -26.91 -0.76 13.42
N ASP A 795 -26.19 -1.82 13.08
CA ASP A 795 -24.78 -1.76 12.65
C ASP A 795 -24.57 -0.88 11.41
N ALA A 796 -25.47 -0.98 10.43
CA ALA A 796 -25.44 -0.20 9.18
C ALA A 796 -25.71 1.30 9.37
N ARG A 797 -25.87 1.76 10.61
CA ARG A 797 -26.07 3.15 11.04
C ARG A 797 -25.12 3.57 12.16
N ALA A 798 -24.12 2.74 12.51
CA ALA A 798 -23.22 2.96 13.65
C ALA A 798 -23.97 3.43 14.92
N SER A 799 -25.09 2.76 15.22
CA SER A 799 -26.05 3.17 16.26
C SER A 799 -26.36 2.03 17.23
N GLN A 800 -26.44 2.35 18.52
CA GLN A 800 -26.80 1.41 19.59
C GLN A 800 -27.77 2.03 20.59
N THR A 801 -28.46 1.19 21.36
CA THR A 801 -29.37 1.62 22.43
C THR A 801 -29.41 0.58 23.54
N ASP A 802 -29.10 1.01 24.77
CA ASP A 802 -29.22 0.21 25.98
C ASP A 802 -30.56 0.50 26.67
N VAL A 803 -31.24 -0.56 27.13
CA VAL A 803 -32.59 -0.50 27.70
C VAL A 803 -32.66 -1.29 29.01
N ALA A 804 -32.92 -0.59 30.11
CA ALA A 804 -33.27 -1.20 31.39
C ALA A 804 -34.79 -1.18 31.57
N SER A 805 -35.42 -2.34 31.79
CA SER A 805 -36.87 -2.47 31.89
C SER A 805 -37.31 -3.09 33.21
N TYR A 806 -38.32 -2.49 33.84
CA TYR A 806 -38.92 -2.93 35.08
C TYR A 806 -40.38 -3.29 34.82
N THR A 807 -40.76 -4.55 35.03
CA THR A 807 -42.11 -5.07 34.77
C THR A 807 -42.85 -5.32 36.08
N ALA A 808 -44.10 -4.89 36.17
CA ALA A 808 -45.07 -5.37 37.16
C ALA A 808 -46.25 -6.01 36.43
N ALA A 809 -46.65 -7.21 36.84
CA ALA A 809 -47.78 -7.92 36.22
C ALA A 809 -48.73 -8.54 37.25
N LEU A 810 -49.99 -8.64 36.85
CA LEU A 810 -51.08 -9.31 37.55
C LEU A 810 -51.70 -10.32 36.60
N TYR A 811 -51.96 -11.54 37.07
CA TYR A 811 -52.53 -12.60 36.25
C TYR A 811 -53.49 -13.46 37.05
N GLY A 812 -54.41 -14.11 36.35
CA GLY A 812 -55.32 -15.06 36.94
C GLY A 812 -56.03 -15.92 35.91
N GLY A 813 -56.54 -17.05 36.34
CA GLY A 813 -57.17 -18.01 35.45
C GLY A 813 -57.94 -19.09 36.18
N ARG A 814 -58.59 -19.93 35.39
CA ARG A 814 -59.47 -21.00 35.86
C ARG A 814 -59.53 -22.14 34.86
N ALA A 815 -59.60 -23.36 35.39
CA ALA A 815 -59.98 -24.56 34.67
C ALA A 815 -61.45 -24.92 34.97
N TRP A 816 -62.17 -25.44 33.96
CA TRP A 816 -63.48 -26.08 34.09
C TRP A 816 -63.42 -27.46 33.43
N ASP A 817 -64.01 -28.47 34.07
CA ASP A 817 -64.19 -29.77 33.44
C ASP A 817 -65.20 -29.66 32.29
N ALA A 818 -64.84 -30.20 31.12
CA ALA A 818 -65.58 -30.03 29.88
C ALA A 818 -65.48 -31.31 29.03
N GLY A 819 -66.39 -32.25 29.26
CA GLY A 819 -66.39 -33.57 28.61
C GLY A 819 -65.25 -34.43 29.13
N ALA A 820 -64.41 -34.96 28.22
CA ALA A 820 -63.24 -35.77 28.56
C ALA A 820 -61.97 -34.96 28.85
N GLY A 821 -62.04 -33.62 28.83
CA GLY A 821 -60.92 -32.71 29.01
C GLY A 821 -61.25 -31.51 29.90
N ARG A 822 -60.33 -30.55 29.98
CA ARG A 822 -60.46 -29.32 30.78
C ARG A 822 -60.37 -28.09 29.88
N LEU A 823 -61.36 -27.20 29.97
CA LEU A 823 -61.31 -25.88 29.36
C LEU A 823 -60.58 -24.92 30.33
N ASN A 824 -59.53 -24.26 29.87
CA ASN A 824 -58.71 -23.36 30.67
C ASN A 824 -58.81 -21.92 30.11
N LEU A 825 -59.15 -20.95 30.97
CA LEU A 825 -59.05 -19.52 30.66
C LEU A 825 -57.94 -18.90 31.49
N LEU A 826 -57.02 -18.22 30.81
CA LEU A 826 -55.94 -17.42 31.39
C LEU A 826 -56.16 -15.96 31.01
N ALA A 827 -55.88 -15.04 31.93
CA ALA A 827 -55.85 -13.61 31.66
C ALA A 827 -54.76 -12.92 32.50
N GLY A 828 -54.26 -11.79 32.00
CA GLY A 828 -53.35 -10.95 32.76
C GLY A 828 -53.13 -9.59 32.15
N ALA A 829 -52.54 -8.72 32.97
CA ALA A 829 -52.12 -7.39 32.61
C ALA A 829 -50.67 -7.19 33.06
N ALA A 830 -49.88 -6.49 32.27
CA ALA A 830 -48.53 -6.07 32.65
C ALA A 830 -48.33 -4.59 32.35
N TYR A 831 -47.55 -3.93 33.20
CA TYR A 831 -47.07 -2.58 32.97
C TYR A 831 -45.55 -2.58 33.13
N THR A 832 -44.86 -2.08 32.11
CA THR A 832 -43.40 -2.04 32.06
C THR A 832 -42.93 -0.60 31.93
N TRP A 833 -42.00 -0.19 32.79
CA TRP A 833 -41.23 1.05 32.65
C TRP A 833 -39.92 0.73 31.94
N HIS A 834 -39.50 1.56 30.99
CA HIS A 834 -38.24 1.43 30.27
C HIS A 834 -37.41 2.72 30.44
N ASP A 835 -36.19 2.58 30.93
CA ASP A 835 -35.15 3.62 30.85
C ASP A 835 -34.27 3.30 29.63
N ILE A 836 -34.12 4.27 28.72
CA ILE A 836 -33.50 4.08 27.40
C ILE A 836 -32.34 5.08 27.26
N ALA A 837 -31.15 4.58 26.93
CA ALA A 837 -29.99 5.39 26.58
C ALA A 837 -29.51 5.00 25.17
N SER A 838 -29.50 5.95 24.24
CA SER A 838 -29.10 5.73 22.84
C SER A 838 -27.83 6.50 22.47
N GLU A 839 -26.99 5.90 21.65
CA GLU A 839 -25.79 6.49 21.02
C GLU A 839 -25.86 6.24 19.51
N ARG A 840 -25.58 7.27 18.70
CA ARG A 840 -25.32 7.10 17.26
C ARG A 840 -24.15 7.95 16.81
N ARG A 841 -23.46 7.50 15.76
CA ARG A 841 -22.32 8.23 15.19
C ARG A 841 -22.64 8.73 13.79
N VAL A 842 -22.29 9.98 13.52
CA VAL A 842 -22.41 10.64 12.23
C VAL A 842 -21.00 10.91 11.70
N ASP A 843 -20.69 10.34 10.54
CA ASP A 843 -19.47 10.61 9.75
C ASP A 843 -19.94 11.00 8.33
N VAL A 844 -20.06 12.30 8.07
CA VAL A 844 -20.66 12.87 6.85
C VAL A 844 -19.88 14.11 6.43
N GLY A 845 -19.08 13.99 5.37
CA GLY A 845 -18.11 15.03 4.98
C GLY A 845 -17.16 15.35 6.15
N ASP A 846 -17.12 16.61 6.56
CA ASP A 846 -16.33 17.05 7.72
C ASP A 846 -17.00 16.81 9.09
N LEU A 847 -18.27 16.39 9.13
CA LEU A 847 -18.98 16.13 10.38
C LEU A 847 -18.58 14.78 10.96
N ARG A 848 -17.89 14.79 12.11
CA ARG A 848 -17.62 13.61 12.95
C ARG A 848 -18.17 13.85 14.34
N GLN A 849 -19.32 13.25 14.64
CA GLN A 849 -20.09 13.52 15.86
C GLN A 849 -20.61 12.22 16.49
N GLU A 850 -20.53 12.13 17.81
CA GLU A 850 -21.19 11.11 18.63
C GLU A 850 -22.39 11.78 19.32
N LEU A 851 -23.58 11.23 19.11
CA LEU A 851 -24.84 11.84 19.52
C LEU A 851 -25.55 10.91 20.50
N THR A 852 -25.93 11.45 21.66
CA THR A 852 -26.47 10.67 22.79
C THR A 852 -27.76 11.25 23.33
N ALA A 853 -28.71 10.38 23.72
CA ALA A 853 -29.95 10.77 24.38
C ALA A 853 -30.37 9.78 25.47
N ASP A 854 -30.85 10.30 26.60
CA ASP A 854 -31.50 9.55 27.68
C ASP A 854 -33.01 9.86 27.67
N TYR A 855 -33.87 8.84 27.61
CA TYR A 855 -35.32 9.01 27.62
C TYR A 855 -36.07 7.81 28.21
N GLY A 856 -37.35 8.00 28.53
CA GLY A 856 -38.19 6.98 29.13
C GLY A 856 -39.33 6.54 28.22
N ALA A 857 -39.68 5.25 28.28
CA ALA A 857 -40.89 4.72 27.68
C ALA A 857 -41.68 3.88 28.70
N SER A 858 -42.93 3.55 28.37
CA SER A 858 -43.69 2.54 29.09
C SER A 858 -44.55 1.68 28.17
N THR A 859 -44.69 0.41 28.52
CA THR A 859 -45.52 -0.55 27.79
C THR A 859 -46.64 -1.06 28.68
N THR A 860 -47.88 -0.80 28.28
CA THR A 860 -49.08 -1.40 28.88
C THR A 860 -49.47 -2.63 28.07
N GLN A 861 -49.82 -3.72 28.75
CA GLN A 861 -50.21 -4.98 28.10
C GLN A 861 -51.45 -5.58 28.73
N LEU A 862 -52.32 -6.12 27.89
CA LEU A 862 -53.44 -6.98 28.26
C LEU A 862 -53.36 -8.25 27.44
N PHE A 863 -53.44 -9.41 28.08
CA PHE A 863 -53.35 -10.70 27.40
C PHE A 863 -54.31 -11.73 27.99
N THR A 864 -54.81 -12.62 27.13
CA THR A 864 -55.68 -13.73 27.50
C THR A 864 -55.42 -14.94 26.62
N GLU A 865 -55.65 -16.13 27.14
CA GLU A 865 -55.56 -17.39 26.42
C GLU A 865 -56.72 -18.29 26.83
N LEU A 866 -57.42 -18.85 25.84
CA LEU A 866 -58.39 -19.92 26.00
C LEU A 866 -57.79 -21.21 25.44
N SER A 867 -57.88 -22.31 26.18
CA SER A 867 -57.28 -23.58 25.77
C SER A 867 -58.10 -24.78 26.25
N TYR A 868 -57.96 -25.92 25.57
CA TYR A 868 -58.71 -27.14 25.87
C TYR A 868 -57.77 -28.32 26.01
N ALA A 869 -57.41 -28.68 27.24
CA ALA A 869 -56.53 -29.79 27.55
C ALA A 869 -57.30 -31.11 27.46
N MET A 870 -56.93 -31.97 26.51
CA MET A 870 -57.52 -33.30 26.30
C MET A 870 -56.48 -34.41 26.53
N PRO A 871 -56.87 -35.55 27.12
CA PRO A 871 -55.96 -36.68 27.31
C PRO A 871 -55.53 -37.29 25.96
N LEU A 872 -54.25 -37.60 25.85
CA LEU A 872 -53.61 -38.19 24.67
C LEU A 872 -52.91 -39.50 25.09
N GLY A 873 -53.61 -40.63 24.91
CA GLY A 873 -53.16 -41.93 25.40
C GLY A 873 -53.35 -42.10 26.92
N MET A 874 -52.48 -42.86 27.57
CA MET A 874 -52.63 -43.18 29.00
C MET A 874 -52.11 -42.11 29.96
N THR A 875 -51.20 -41.22 29.53
CA THR A 875 -50.49 -40.30 30.44
C THR A 875 -50.16 -38.91 29.91
N ALA A 876 -50.22 -38.67 28.59
CA ALA A 876 -49.93 -37.36 28.02
C ALA A 876 -51.21 -36.52 27.86
N GLU A 877 -51.06 -35.20 27.77
CA GLU A 877 -52.14 -34.26 27.46
C GLU A 877 -51.79 -33.43 26.22
N LEU A 878 -52.77 -33.25 25.32
CA LEU A 878 -52.73 -32.34 24.18
C LEU A 878 -53.61 -31.13 24.48
N GLU A 879 -53.10 -29.93 24.29
CA GLU A 879 -53.82 -28.69 24.57
C GLU A 879 -53.73 -27.72 23.37
N PRO A 880 -54.70 -27.74 22.43
CA PRO A 880 -54.96 -26.62 21.53
C PRO A 880 -55.32 -25.35 22.32
N PHE A 881 -54.87 -24.21 21.83
CA PHE A 881 -55.09 -22.90 22.44
C PHE A 881 -55.27 -21.78 21.42
N ALA A 882 -56.02 -20.75 21.84
CA ALA A 882 -56.16 -19.47 21.16
C ALA A 882 -55.83 -18.35 22.14
N GLY A 883 -54.86 -17.51 21.81
CA GLY A 883 -54.41 -16.36 22.60
C GLY A 883 -54.67 -15.04 21.89
N LEU A 884 -55.00 -14.02 22.68
CA LEU A 884 -55.11 -12.63 22.26
C LEU A 884 -54.25 -11.77 23.19
N ALA A 885 -53.43 -10.89 22.64
CA ALA A 885 -52.70 -9.87 23.39
C ALA A 885 -52.84 -8.51 22.72
N TRP A 886 -52.88 -7.47 23.53
CA TRP A 886 -52.83 -6.07 23.11
C TRP A 886 -51.71 -5.37 23.89
N ASN A 887 -50.83 -4.70 23.17
CA ASN A 887 -49.68 -3.97 23.69
C ASN A 887 -49.79 -2.51 23.24
N GLN A 888 -49.58 -1.60 24.18
CA GLN A 888 -49.46 -0.16 23.92
C GLN A 888 -48.11 0.32 24.42
N LEU A 889 -47.24 0.74 23.51
CA LEU A 889 -45.99 1.44 23.83
C LEU A 889 -46.26 2.95 23.87
N ARG A 890 -45.69 3.65 24.84
CA ARG A 890 -45.61 5.11 24.86
C ARG A 890 -44.16 5.53 25.07
N VAL A 891 -43.61 6.33 24.17
CA VAL A 891 -42.25 6.88 24.30
C VAL A 891 -42.34 8.37 24.61
N ARG A 892 -41.59 8.85 25.59
CA ARG A 892 -41.50 10.28 25.91
C ARG A 892 -40.71 11.02 24.83
N GLY A 893 -40.97 12.32 24.70
CA GLY A 893 -40.11 13.18 23.87
C GLY A 893 -38.70 13.29 24.46
N PHE A 894 -37.72 13.53 23.60
CA PHE A 894 -36.30 13.56 23.94
C PHE A 894 -35.53 14.53 23.04
N THR A 895 -34.31 14.87 23.44
CA THR A 895 -33.36 15.64 22.62
C THR A 895 -31.98 15.03 22.77
N GLU A 896 -31.31 14.77 21.65
CA GLU A 896 -29.91 14.35 21.63
C GLU A 896 -28.97 15.50 22.00
N THR A 897 -27.78 15.14 22.48
CA THR A 897 -26.65 16.05 22.70
C THR A 897 -25.40 15.48 22.03
N GLY A 898 -24.40 16.33 21.75
CA GLY A 898 -23.09 15.91 21.20
C GLY A 898 -22.65 16.62 19.92
N GLY A 899 -23.56 17.31 19.21
CA GLY A 899 -23.17 18.06 18.00
C GLY A 899 -24.33 18.72 17.26
N SER A 900 -24.02 19.33 16.11
CA SER A 900 -24.99 20.02 15.24
C SER A 900 -25.97 19.10 14.51
N ALA A 901 -25.66 17.80 14.39
CA ALA A 901 -26.56 16.81 13.82
C ALA A 901 -27.53 16.19 14.85
N ALA A 902 -27.56 16.71 16.09
CA ALA A 902 -28.48 16.29 17.14
C ALA A 902 -29.95 16.52 16.76
N LEU A 903 -30.79 15.53 17.07
CA LEU A 903 -32.21 15.49 16.82
C LEU A 903 -33.01 15.67 18.11
N SER A 904 -34.19 16.28 17.99
CA SER A 904 -35.26 16.19 18.97
C SER A 904 -36.33 15.21 18.47
N GLY A 905 -36.85 14.37 19.36
CA GLY A 905 -37.89 13.39 19.07
C GLY A 905 -39.19 13.71 19.80
N ALA A 906 -40.31 13.66 19.08
CA ALA A 906 -41.63 13.87 19.66
C ALA A 906 -42.08 12.67 20.52
N SER A 907 -42.88 12.94 21.55
CA SER A 907 -43.58 11.89 22.30
C SER A 907 -44.54 11.14 21.39
N SER A 908 -44.63 9.83 21.56
CA SER A 908 -45.35 8.93 20.65
C SER A 908 -46.08 7.82 21.38
N ARG A 909 -46.98 7.16 20.65
CA ARG A 909 -47.74 6.01 21.11
C ARG A 909 -47.97 5.08 19.92
N ASP A 910 -47.67 3.80 20.12
CA ASP A 910 -47.86 2.72 19.15
C ASP A 910 -48.79 1.66 19.78
N ASP A 911 -49.80 1.18 19.06
CA ASP A 911 -50.75 0.16 19.51
C ASP A 911 -50.69 -1.08 18.60
N MET A 912 -50.38 -2.24 19.19
CA MET A 912 -50.28 -3.52 18.46
C MET A 912 -51.13 -4.60 19.12
N ALA A 913 -51.95 -5.29 18.32
CA ALA A 913 -52.69 -6.46 18.76
C ALA A 913 -52.11 -7.74 18.12
N ILE A 914 -52.06 -8.83 18.88
CA ILE A 914 -51.51 -10.12 18.47
C ILE A 914 -52.54 -11.21 18.75
N THR A 915 -52.84 -12.01 17.74
CA THR A 915 -53.52 -13.30 17.91
C THR A 915 -52.51 -14.43 17.77
N THR A 916 -52.72 -15.51 18.52
CA THR A 916 -51.89 -16.72 18.46
C THR A 916 -52.79 -17.94 18.48
N LEU A 917 -52.63 -18.83 17.50
CA LEU A 917 -53.29 -20.14 17.48
C LEU A 917 -52.20 -21.21 17.57
N GLY A 918 -52.40 -22.24 18.38
CA GLY A 918 -51.42 -23.31 18.44
C GLY A 918 -51.89 -24.53 19.23
N ALA A 919 -50.97 -25.47 19.39
CA ALA A 919 -51.14 -26.64 20.24
C ALA A 919 -49.87 -26.89 21.05
N ARG A 920 -50.03 -27.44 22.25
CA ARG A 920 -48.94 -27.92 23.08
C ARG A 920 -49.21 -29.33 23.58
N VAL A 921 -48.15 -30.07 23.84
CA VAL A 921 -48.21 -31.43 24.41
C VAL A 921 -47.38 -31.45 25.67
N ALA A 922 -47.91 -32.07 26.73
CA ALA A 922 -47.18 -32.39 27.95
C ALA A 922 -47.18 -33.90 28.16
N ALA A 923 -46.00 -34.50 28.34
CA ALA A 923 -45.82 -35.94 28.53
C ALA A 923 -44.95 -36.22 29.77
N PRO A 924 -45.48 -36.89 30.80
CA PRO A 924 -44.67 -37.32 31.94
C PRO A 924 -43.74 -38.47 31.51
N LEU A 925 -42.47 -38.38 31.90
CA LEU A 925 -41.44 -39.37 31.57
C LEU A 925 -41.16 -40.37 32.71
N GLY A 926 -41.88 -40.22 33.84
CA GLY A 926 -41.60 -40.94 35.08
C GLY A 926 -40.61 -40.18 35.98
N ALA A 927 -40.40 -40.68 37.20
CA ALA A 927 -39.48 -40.10 38.20
C ALA A 927 -39.65 -38.58 38.44
N GLY A 928 -40.86 -38.05 38.33
CA GLY A 928 -41.16 -36.61 38.50
C GLY A 928 -40.73 -35.72 37.32
N ALA A 929 -40.29 -36.29 36.20
CA ALA A 929 -39.91 -35.56 34.99
C ALA A 929 -41.08 -35.41 33.99
N THR A 930 -41.16 -34.26 33.33
CA THR A 930 -42.16 -33.94 32.29
C THR A 930 -41.50 -33.25 31.10
N LEU A 931 -41.80 -33.73 29.89
CA LEU A 931 -41.43 -33.09 28.63
C LEU A 931 -42.61 -32.27 28.10
N ARG A 932 -42.34 -31.06 27.60
CA ARG A 932 -43.32 -30.20 26.93
C ARG A 932 -42.85 -29.82 25.53
N ALA A 933 -43.78 -29.76 24.59
CA ALA A 933 -43.57 -29.25 23.24
C ALA A 933 -44.71 -28.31 22.84
N MET A 934 -44.42 -27.32 21.99
CA MET A 934 -45.35 -26.29 21.53
C MET A 934 -45.12 -25.98 20.06
N ALA A 935 -46.19 -25.88 19.29
CA ALA A 935 -46.19 -25.31 17.95
C ALA A 935 -47.36 -24.33 17.81
N GLY A 936 -47.17 -23.23 17.09
CA GLY A 936 -48.23 -22.25 16.84
C GLY A 936 -47.93 -21.29 15.71
N TRP A 937 -48.95 -20.54 15.33
CA TRP A 937 -48.89 -19.41 14.40
C TRP A 937 -49.37 -18.15 15.10
N ARG A 938 -48.65 -17.05 14.87
CA ARG A 938 -48.91 -15.72 15.40
C ARG A 938 -49.24 -14.78 14.25
N HIS A 939 -50.30 -13.99 14.42
CA HIS A 939 -50.65 -12.89 13.52
C HIS A 939 -50.72 -11.56 14.29
N ALA A 940 -50.03 -10.52 13.81
CA ALA A 940 -50.03 -9.17 14.36
C ALA A 940 -50.84 -8.18 13.51
N PHE A 941 -51.55 -7.28 14.21
CA PHE A 941 -52.36 -6.19 13.68
C PHE A 941 -51.90 -4.85 14.30
N GLY A 942 -52.26 -3.74 13.66
CA GLY A 942 -51.86 -2.40 14.11
C GLY A 942 -50.46 -2.00 13.64
N ASP A 943 -49.75 -1.27 14.50
CA ASP A 943 -48.51 -0.55 14.18
C ASP A 943 -47.31 -1.48 14.06
N ARG A 944 -47.18 -2.11 12.88
CA ARG A 944 -46.09 -3.05 12.56
C ARG A 944 -44.83 -2.39 12.00
N THR A 945 -44.87 -1.11 11.68
CA THR A 945 -43.69 -0.34 11.24
C THR A 945 -43.70 0.99 12.01
N PRO A 946 -43.24 1.00 13.28
CA PRO A 946 -43.22 2.21 14.11
C PRO A 946 -42.45 3.35 13.45
N GLN A 947 -42.99 4.56 13.56
CA GLN A 947 -42.39 5.78 13.00
C GLN A 947 -42.02 6.77 14.10
N SER A 948 -40.83 7.35 14.02
CA SER A 948 -40.40 8.43 14.91
C SER A 948 -40.45 9.77 14.19
N THR A 949 -41.22 10.71 14.71
CA THR A 949 -41.16 12.12 14.31
C THR A 949 -39.95 12.78 14.98
N LEU A 950 -39.00 13.24 14.17
CA LEU A 950 -37.70 13.78 14.56
C LEU A 950 -37.53 15.19 13.95
N ALA A 951 -36.69 16.03 14.54
CA ALA A 951 -36.34 17.35 13.99
C ALA A 951 -34.92 17.78 14.39
N PHE A 952 -34.15 18.32 13.44
CA PHE A 952 -32.88 19.00 13.71
C PHE A 952 -33.10 20.33 14.43
N GLY A 953 -32.08 20.82 15.15
CA GLY A 953 -32.09 22.19 15.66
C GLY A 953 -32.28 23.20 14.53
N GLN A 954 -33.33 24.02 14.60
CA GLN A 954 -33.76 24.97 13.55
C GLN A 954 -34.26 24.35 12.23
N GLY A 955 -34.46 23.02 12.17
CA GLY A 955 -35.03 22.33 11.02
C GLY A 955 -36.54 22.06 11.16
N SER A 956 -37.17 21.67 10.05
CA SER A 956 -38.53 21.12 10.06
C SER A 956 -38.57 19.70 10.63
N ALA A 957 -39.74 19.28 11.11
CA ALA A 957 -39.97 17.92 11.58
C ALA A 957 -40.17 16.94 10.40
N PHE A 958 -39.63 15.74 10.55
CA PHE A 958 -39.69 14.65 9.57
C PHE A 958 -39.96 13.31 10.27
N GLU A 959 -40.44 12.33 9.51
CA GLU A 959 -40.71 10.99 10.04
C GLU A 959 -39.71 9.97 9.51
N VAL A 960 -39.28 9.07 10.38
CA VAL A 960 -38.38 7.96 10.05
C VAL A 960 -38.99 6.66 10.55
N ALA A 961 -39.11 5.68 9.66
CA ALA A 961 -39.61 4.35 9.98
C ALA A 961 -38.48 3.44 10.51
N GLY A 962 -38.80 2.62 11.51
CA GLY A 962 -37.92 1.57 12.03
C GLY A 962 -38.12 0.24 11.33
N ALA A 963 -37.28 -0.75 11.66
CA ALA A 963 -37.39 -2.10 11.08
C ALA A 963 -38.79 -2.71 11.34
N PRO A 964 -39.41 -3.35 10.34
CA PRO A 964 -40.79 -3.83 10.48
C PRO A 964 -40.92 -5.08 11.35
N ILE A 965 -42.02 -5.15 12.09
CA ILE A 965 -42.44 -6.32 12.87
C ILE A 965 -43.16 -7.30 11.94
N ALA A 966 -42.69 -8.55 11.91
CA ALA A 966 -43.28 -9.62 11.14
C ALA A 966 -44.79 -9.78 11.45
N ARG A 967 -45.63 -9.63 10.41
CA ARG A 967 -47.09 -9.84 10.50
C ARG A 967 -47.40 -11.25 10.96
N ASP A 968 -46.83 -12.23 10.27
CA ASP A 968 -47.04 -13.65 10.47
C ASP A 968 -45.73 -14.29 10.96
N ALA A 969 -45.82 -15.13 11.99
CA ALA A 969 -44.68 -15.90 12.48
C ALA A 969 -45.10 -17.28 13.00
N ALA A 970 -44.26 -18.28 12.73
CA ALA A 970 -44.31 -19.58 13.38
C ALA A 970 -43.66 -19.52 14.76
N LEU A 971 -44.29 -20.14 15.75
CA LEU A 971 -43.81 -20.30 17.11
C LEU A 971 -43.49 -21.78 17.34
N LEU A 972 -42.28 -22.06 17.82
CA LEU A 972 -41.85 -23.40 18.21
C LEU A 972 -41.27 -23.35 19.61
N GLY A 973 -41.59 -24.33 20.45
CA GLY A 973 -41.08 -24.42 21.81
C GLY A 973 -40.90 -25.84 22.28
N VAL A 974 -39.88 -26.06 23.11
CA VAL A 974 -39.60 -27.31 23.81
C VAL A 974 -39.13 -26.98 25.22
N GLY A 975 -39.51 -27.78 26.21
CA GLY A 975 -39.04 -27.62 27.57
C GLY A 975 -39.13 -28.92 28.35
N ALA A 976 -38.32 -29.03 29.40
CA ALA A 976 -38.29 -30.17 30.30
C ALA A 976 -38.24 -29.68 31.75
N GLY A 977 -39.06 -30.29 32.59
CA GLY A 977 -39.12 -30.00 34.02
C GLY A 977 -38.99 -31.26 34.86
N ILE A 978 -38.47 -31.13 36.07
CA ILE A 978 -38.27 -32.23 37.03
C ILE A 978 -38.57 -31.80 38.47
N GLU A 979 -39.21 -32.70 39.22
CA GLU A 979 -39.34 -32.61 40.68
C GLU A 979 -37.98 -32.85 41.35
N VAL A 980 -37.32 -31.78 41.80
CA VAL A 980 -36.02 -31.86 42.49
C VAL A 980 -36.17 -32.12 44.00
N ALA A 981 -37.33 -31.80 44.57
CA ALA A 981 -37.74 -32.18 45.93
C ALA A 981 -39.28 -32.23 46.03
N ARG A 982 -39.81 -32.76 47.15
CA ARG A 982 -41.27 -32.89 47.38
C ARG A 982 -42.07 -31.60 47.22
N ASN A 983 -41.42 -30.45 47.34
CA ASN A 983 -42.02 -29.12 47.20
C ASN A 983 -41.23 -28.20 46.26
N ALA A 984 -40.28 -28.70 45.46
CA ALA A 984 -39.45 -27.89 44.57
C ALA A 984 -39.32 -28.51 43.16
N PHE A 985 -39.44 -27.66 42.14
CA PHE A 985 -39.46 -28.02 40.73
C PHE A 985 -38.46 -27.15 39.97
N LEU A 986 -37.68 -27.75 39.08
CA LEU A 986 -36.79 -27.05 38.15
C LEU A 986 -37.30 -27.29 36.72
N ASP A 987 -37.38 -26.23 35.91
CA ASP A 987 -37.82 -26.27 34.51
C ASP A 987 -36.81 -25.54 33.63
N ALA A 988 -36.55 -26.06 32.43
CA ALA A 988 -35.75 -25.39 31.41
C ALA A 988 -36.51 -25.42 30.08
N ALA A 989 -36.61 -24.26 29.41
CA ALA A 989 -37.36 -24.10 28.18
C ALA A 989 -36.56 -23.35 27.12
N TYR A 990 -36.74 -23.76 25.86
CA TYR A 990 -36.26 -23.07 24.67
C TYR A 990 -37.42 -22.81 23.72
N ALA A 991 -37.40 -21.67 23.05
CA ALA A 991 -38.36 -21.34 22.00
C ALA A 991 -37.72 -20.53 20.87
N GLY A 992 -38.24 -20.76 19.67
CA GLY A 992 -37.99 -19.95 18.48
C GLY A 992 -39.26 -19.29 17.97
N GLU A 993 -39.13 -18.07 17.46
CA GLU A 993 -40.13 -17.44 16.60
C GLU A 993 -39.50 -17.07 15.26
N PHE A 994 -40.18 -17.46 14.18
CA PHE A 994 -39.70 -17.31 12.81
C PHE A 994 -40.82 -16.70 11.95
N GLY A 995 -40.65 -15.45 11.55
CA GLY A 995 -41.59 -14.74 10.68
C GLY A 995 -40.90 -14.07 9.50
N GLY A 996 -41.69 -13.47 8.61
CA GLY A 996 -41.15 -12.67 7.51
C GLY A 996 -40.31 -11.50 8.06
N GLY A 997 -38.99 -11.62 7.99
CA GLY A 997 -38.04 -10.67 8.57
C GLY A 997 -37.86 -10.71 10.08
N ASN A 998 -38.38 -11.71 10.82
CA ASN A 998 -38.10 -11.86 12.26
C ASN A 998 -37.52 -13.23 12.59
N ARG A 999 -36.43 -13.24 13.37
CA ARG A 999 -35.90 -14.44 14.03
C ARG A 999 -35.63 -14.11 15.49
N GLN A 1000 -36.39 -14.72 16.39
CA GLN A 1000 -36.20 -14.59 17.84
C GLN A 1000 -35.95 -15.96 18.45
N HIS A 1001 -34.96 -16.04 19.34
CA HIS A 1001 -34.67 -17.19 20.18
C HIS A 1001 -34.83 -16.79 21.64
N THR A 1002 -35.36 -17.67 22.46
CA THR A 1002 -35.56 -17.43 23.90
C THR A 1002 -35.20 -18.70 24.66
N ALA A 1003 -34.40 -18.54 25.71
CA ALA A 1003 -34.13 -19.58 26.69
C ALA A 1003 -34.58 -19.09 28.08
N SER A 1004 -35.16 -19.98 28.89
CA SER A 1004 -35.42 -19.68 30.29
C SER A 1004 -35.21 -20.88 31.20
N VAL A 1005 -34.90 -20.59 32.47
CA VAL A 1005 -34.77 -21.57 33.55
C VAL A 1005 -35.60 -21.09 34.73
N VAL A 1006 -36.45 -21.97 35.25
CA VAL A 1006 -37.43 -21.67 36.30
C VAL A 1006 -37.19 -22.55 37.50
N LEU A 1007 -37.10 -21.93 38.68
CA LEU A 1007 -37.22 -22.62 39.96
C LEU A 1007 -38.58 -22.26 40.58
N ARG A 1008 -39.33 -23.28 41.00
CA ARG A 1008 -40.63 -23.13 41.67
C ARG A 1008 -40.63 -23.89 42.98
N TRP A 1009 -41.17 -23.28 44.04
CA TRP A 1009 -41.34 -23.91 45.35
C TRP A 1009 -42.75 -23.72 45.90
N ARG A 1010 -43.19 -24.67 46.71
CA ARG A 1010 -44.51 -24.69 47.37
C ARG A 1010 -44.36 -24.67 48.89
N PHE A 1011 -45.23 -23.92 49.55
CA PHE A 1011 -45.39 -23.82 51.00
C PHE A 1011 -46.88 -23.79 51.35
#